data_AF-A0A261Y2R3-F1
#
_entry.id   AF-A0A261Y2R3-F1
#
_cell.length_a   1.000
_cell.length_b   1.000
_cell.length_c   1.000
_cell.angle_alpha   90.00
_cell.angle_beta   90.00
_cell.angle_gamma   90.00
#
_symmetry.space_group_name_H-M   'P 1'
#
loop_
_entity.id
_entity.type
_entity.pdbx_description
1 polymer ?
#
loop_
_entity_poly.entity_id
_entity_poly.type
_entity_poly.pdbx_seq_one_letter_code
_entity_poly.pdbx_strand_id
1 'polypeptide(L)'
;MAEAQARPPGFKQALLGGALAGTAVDAALFPLDTIKTRLQSRAGFLASGGFKGVYSGLLSAVVGSAPNAALFFVTYEFTKRVLKGFTTQDHLQPFIHMAAASVGEVSACTVRVPTEVIKQRMQTGQYPTTSQAVRSVLRSEGLLGFYRGYLTTVAREIPFTCIQFPIYEYCKKLYTQIYNEPIHPMQAALCGSLAGGLAAAATTPLDVVKTRIMLSSKIANGTLVGKHLDGFNQDIFIGIPYAQPPTGELRFAPPQPLNSAWGSRKAVKYGNSCYAFGPYTDNDGFVQSEDCLTLNIVRPSGYENQALPVGVWIYGGGFQQGVSARDLYNLSYPVQQSVMGNTPVIGVSINYRLGAFGFLASSEVLHAGDMNNGLKDQILALRWIQENIGAFGGDPTKVTIWGESAGGESVAMLLTAYGGKLNGLFRGAIMESGSSTTQQYLPVGAWQGQYRNLTKFAGCDKAADSLQCLRTAPIEKLVTFFNVTNGLGHTLIKYNPTVDGDVIPQWPKDLLAQGKFVNVPMISGANLDEGTAFGAGKVDTTKELSAWLTQSYPTLHKSTVSEILRLYPNDPSIGCPYGTGNLYSNKTFGLQYKRGSSIGGDIVMVAPRRLTCETWTKAGAAVYSYNWNQSDYTTPPQAGSTHFQEVVYVFDNPAKSFPQSKAAPIGPDPTGEKKKLADQISRYFMSFIATGDPNKAEQEANYPAWPKRNSNSGRPMYNNHEQVDTMAQLRYKMKGPIFTQFCWAAPLKSGVIVLAFINLVLGIAFLSVYAEYLTVYNYAGEQGMAVSGSTAILALDVIVHVFILISSLAALVLGFTGKGKLIWFWFGISYYVATVVAFIFNVVAAALSAGLIPAFIAALILDAIFFLYFALTAHSYYHVLLNPELETQLESMPAGQQGGYDPNQPYDPAYPQQQPPYGEDKQAYPQQSLQNHVQQPQPYQDQPQQPYPQSPQPQQQPGSYGAPAAYPQPQPQTPDLAQSPMPVPQQYPPVSPPHQYDAPTEQQPVQTAPYPPPQ
;
A
#
# COMPACT_ATOMS: atom_id res chain seq x y z
N MET A 1 10.83 34.36 66.24
CA MET A 1 9.42 34.80 66.31
C MET A 1 8.54 33.60 65.97
N ALA A 2 7.27 33.58 66.34
CA ALA A 2 6.41 32.42 66.08
C ALA A 2 6.02 32.34 64.59
N GLU A 3 6.39 31.25 63.91
CA GLU A 3 5.78 30.91 62.63
C GLU A 3 4.33 30.47 62.85
N ALA A 4 3.39 31.24 62.30
CA ALA A 4 1.99 30.86 62.33
C ALA A 4 1.79 29.63 61.44
N GLN A 5 1.37 28.51 62.03
CA GLN A 5 0.90 27.35 61.27
C GLN A 5 -0.33 27.76 60.44
N ALA A 6 -0.09 28.11 59.17
CA ALA A 6 -1.14 28.49 58.24
C ALA A 6 -2.11 27.32 58.09
N ARG A 7 -3.39 27.55 58.41
CA ARG A 7 -4.44 26.54 58.18
C ARG A 7 -4.42 26.17 56.70
N PRO A 8 -4.50 24.87 56.34
CA PRO A 8 -4.51 24.45 54.95
C PRO A 8 -5.68 25.15 54.23
N PRO A 9 -5.48 25.65 52.99
CA PRO A 9 -6.49 26.44 52.29
C PRO A 9 -7.77 25.61 52.10
N GLY A 10 -8.92 26.23 52.37
CA GLY A 10 -10.20 25.57 52.17
C GLY A 10 -10.38 25.20 50.69
N PHE A 11 -11.13 24.14 50.40
CA PHE A 11 -11.31 23.62 49.03
C PHE A 11 -11.64 24.72 47.99
N LYS A 12 -12.49 25.69 48.33
CA LYS A 12 -12.81 26.84 47.46
C LYS A 12 -11.60 27.75 47.18
N GLN A 13 -10.70 27.96 48.15
CA GLN A 13 -9.49 28.76 47.98
C GLN A 13 -8.45 28.02 47.14
N ALA A 14 -8.26 26.72 47.38
CA ALA A 14 -7.38 25.88 46.55
C ALA A 14 -7.87 25.82 45.09
N LEU A 15 -9.19 25.66 44.89
CA LEU A 15 -9.84 25.65 43.58
C LEU A 15 -9.66 26.98 42.82
N LEU A 16 -9.96 28.11 43.46
CA LEU A 16 -9.81 29.44 42.86
C LEU A 16 -8.33 29.79 42.60
N GLY A 17 -7.44 29.46 43.54
CA GLY A 17 -6.00 29.65 43.37
C GLY A 17 -5.44 28.83 42.20
N GLY A 18 -5.83 27.55 42.09
CA GLY A 18 -5.45 26.69 40.96
C GLY A 18 -5.98 27.20 39.62
N ALA A 19 -7.24 27.64 39.56
CA ALA A 19 -7.84 28.21 38.35
C ALA A 19 -7.16 29.52 37.91
N LEU A 20 -6.85 30.42 38.85
CA LEU A 20 -6.14 31.67 38.57
C LEU A 20 -4.68 31.42 38.13
N ALA A 21 -3.97 30.51 38.82
CA ALA A 21 -2.61 30.14 38.46
C ALA A 21 -2.53 29.47 37.08
N GLY A 22 -3.42 28.52 36.79
CA GLY A 22 -3.55 27.89 35.48
C GLY A 22 -3.81 28.92 34.38
N THR A 23 -4.84 29.75 34.54
CA THR A 23 -5.19 30.79 33.56
C THR A 23 -4.04 31.79 33.32
N ALA A 24 -3.30 32.17 34.37
CA ALA A 24 -2.15 33.07 34.25
C ALA A 24 -0.98 32.43 33.49
N VAL A 25 -0.68 31.16 33.75
CA VAL A 25 0.36 30.40 33.03
C VAL A 25 -0.05 30.15 31.58
N ASP A 26 -1.28 29.71 31.34
CA ASP A 26 -1.85 29.47 30.01
C ASP A 26 -1.79 30.74 29.15
N ALA A 27 -2.11 31.90 29.72
CA ALA A 27 -2.06 33.18 29.02
C ALA A 27 -0.62 33.68 28.78
N ALA A 28 0.27 33.58 29.77
CA ALA A 28 1.66 34.04 29.66
C ALA A 28 2.49 33.18 28.69
N LEU A 29 2.26 31.86 28.66
CA LEU A 29 2.97 30.93 27.78
C LEU A 29 2.28 30.71 26.43
N PHE A 30 1.08 31.29 26.21
CA PHE A 30 0.30 31.09 24.98
C PHE A 30 1.10 31.31 23.68
N PRO A 31 1.98 32.34 23.56
CA PRO A 31 2.77 32.52 22.33
C PRO A 31 3.73 31.36 22.06
N LEU A 32 4.33 30.78 23.10
CA LEU A 32 5.24 29.64 22.99
C LEU A 32 4.48 28.35 22.64
N ASP A 33 3.30 28.14 23.23
CA ASP A 33 2.42 27.02 22.86
C ASP A 33 1.92 27.15 21.41
N THR A 34 1.60 28.37 20.94
CA THR A 34 1.27 28.61 19.53
C THR A 34 2.44 28.29 18.60
N ILE A 35 3.67 28.68 18.96
CA ILE A 35 4.88 28.32 18.21
C ILE A 35 5.09 26.80 18.21
N LYS A 36 4.90 26.13 19.36
CA LYS A 36 4.96 24.65 19.47
C LYS A 36 3.96 23.98 18.54
N THR A 37 2.68 24.35 18.60
CA THR A 37 1.62 23.80 17.74
C THR A 37 1.93 23.99 16.25
N ARG A 38 2.48 25.15 15.86
CA ARG A 38 2.91 25.44 14.47
C ARG A 38 4.13 24.64 14.02
N LEU A 39 5.04 24.27 14.92
CA LEU A 39 6.17 23.38 14.65
C LEU A 39 5.75 21.90 14.58
N GLN A 40 4.78 21.48 15.39
CA GLN A 40 4.25 20.11 15.43
C GLN A 40 3.29 19.81 14.26
N SER A 41 2.62 20.85 13.74
CA SER A 41 1.77 20.84 12.54
C SER A 41 2.41 20.13 11.35
N ARG A 42 1.60 19.40 10.56
CA ARG A 42 2.06 18.76 9.31
C ARG A 42 2.45 19.78 8.22
N ALA A 43 1.83 20.97 8.22
CA ALA A 43 2.16 22.03 7.28
C ALA A 43 3.47 22.77 7.64
N GLY A 44 3.99 22.58 8.87
CA GLY A 44 5.17 23.26 9.37
C GLY A 44 4.95 24.74 9.72
N PHE A 45 5.97 25.35 10.30
CA PHE A 45 5.86 26.62 11.01
C PHE A 45 5.37 27.80 10.15
N LEU A 46 5.98 28.01 8.97
CA LEU A 46 5.68 29.15 8.11
C LEU A 46 4.28 29.08 7.51
N ALA A 47 3.89 27.93 6.93
CA ALA A 47 2.56 27.72 6.37
C ALA A 47 1.45 27.75 7.44
N SER A 48 1.78 27.41 8.70
CA SER A 48 0.87 27.53 9.84
C SER A 48 0.81 28.96 10.44
N GLY A 49 1.33 29.97 9.74
CA GLY A 49 1.25 31.39 10.11
C GLY A 49 2.50 32.00 10.75
N GLY A 50 3.59 31.25 10.90
CA GLY A 50 4.88 31.75 11.43
C GLY A 50 4.74 32.41 12.80
N PHE A 51 5.10 33.69 12.91
CA PHE A 51 4.91 34.52 14.11
C PHE A 51 3.65 35.42 14.09
N LYS A 52 2.80 35.35 13.05
CA LYS A 52 1.59 36.20 12.95
C LYS A 52 0.46 35.66 13.81
N GLY A 53 -0.17 36.50 14.62
CA GLY A 53 -1.35 36.11 15.42
C GLY A 53 -1.07 35.03 16.47
N VAL A 54 0.02 35.17 17.24
CA VAL A 54 0.41 34.16 18.26
C VAL A 54 -0.57 33.97 19.42
N TYR A 55 -1.59 34.85 19.56
CA TYR A 55 -2.68 34.72 20.53
C TYR A 55 -3.99 34.15 19.96
N SER A 56 -4.00 33.73 18.69
CA SER A 56 -5.17 33.10 18.07
C SER A 56 -5.57 31.82 18.79
N GLY A 57 -6.73 31.84 19.47
CA GLY A 57 -7.26 30.72 20.24
C GLY A 57 -7.20 30.90 21.77
N LEU A 58 -6.61 31.98 22.30
CA LEU A 58 -6.45 32.21 23.74
C LEU A 58 -7.76 32.06 24.53
N LEU A 59 -8.87 32.58 24.01
CA LEU A 59 -10.19 32.46 24.63
C LEU A 59 -10.61 31.00 24.87
N SER A 60 -10.20 30.07 24.00
CA SER A 60 -10.50 28.63 24.16
C SER A 60 -9.76 28.04 25.35
N ALA A 61 -8.47 28.36 25.50
CA ALA A 61 -7.66 27.92 26.63
C ALA A 61 -8.16 28.50 27.96
N VAL A 62 -8.44 29.81 28.01
CA VAL A 62 -8.94 30.50 29.21
C VAL A 62 -10.29 29.91 29.69
N VAL A 63 -11.20 29.62 28.76
CA VAL A 63 -12.49 28.98 29.07
C VAL A 63 -12.31 27.53 29.56
N GLY A 64 -11.30 26.81 29.07
CA GLY A 64 -10.99 25.45 29.51
C GLY A 64 -10.26 25.35 30.84
N SER A 65 -9.42 26.32 31.18
CA SER A 65 -8.45 26.22 32.29
C SER A 65 -9.12 25.99 33.66
N ALA A 66 -10.11 26.82 34.01
CA ALA A 66 -10.77 26.73 35.31
C ALA A 66 -11.60 25.44 35.51
N PRO A 67 -12.46 24.99 34.56
CA PRO A 67 -13.18 23.72 34.72
C PRO A 67 -12.27 22.49 34.60
N ASN A 68 -11.19 22.55 33.82
CA ASN A 68 -10.14 21.51 33.78
C ASN A 68 -9.49 21.32 35.16
N ALA A 69 -9.04 22.42 35.79
CA ALA A 69 -8.45 22.38 37.12
C ALA A 69 -9.45 21.90 38.19
N ALA A 70 -10.72 22.34 38.10
CA ALA A 70 -11.78 21.90 38.99
C ALA A 70 -11.98 20.38 38.93
N LEU A 71 -12.11 19.82 37.73
CA LEU A 71 -12.37 18.40 37.52
C LEU A 71 -11.16 17.54 37.91
N PHE A 72 -9.93 18.00 37.63
CA PHE A 72 -8.71 17.36 38.13
C PHE A 72 -8.72 17.24 39.66
N PHE A 73 -8.85 18.36 40.38
CA PHE A 73 -8.71 18.36 41.84
C PHE A 73 -9.87 17.64 42.56
N VAL A 74 -11.10 17.73 42.04
CA VAL A 74 -12.24 16.98 42.60
C VAL A 74 -12.01 15.47 42.49
N THR A 75 -11.67 14.97 41.30
CA THR A 75 -11.41 13.54 41.10
C THR A 75 -10.17 13.09 41.88
N TYR A 76 -9.06 13.85 41.82
CA TYR A 76 -7.82 13.53 42.53
C TYR A 76 -8.05 13.37 44.04
N GLU A 77 -8.72 14.32 44.69
CA GLU A 77 -9.01 14.23 46.12
C GLU A 77 -9.98 13.08 46.45
N PHE A 78 -10.97 12.81 45.60
CA PHE A 78 -11.90 11.69 45.77
C PHE A 78 -11.18 10.33 45.64
N THR A 79 -10.49 10.08 44.53
CA THR A 79 -9.75 8.84 44.28
C THR A 79 -8.66 8.62 45.33
N LYS A 80 -7.94 9.67 45.76
CA LYS A 80 -6.95 9.57 46.84
C LYS A 80 -7.59 9.18 48.18
N ARG A 81 -8.78 9.69 48.53
CA ARG A 81 -9.50 9.27 49.74
C ARG A 81 -9.94 7.81 49.66
N VAL A 82 -10.49 7.39 48.52
CA VAL A 82 -10.90 6.00 48.28
C VAL A 82 -9.71 5.05 48.39
N LEU A 83 -8.60 5.33 47.71
CA LEU A 83 -7.39 4.49 47.73
C LEU A 83 -6.73 4.41 49.13
N LYS A 84 -6.70 5.51 49.90
CA LYS A 84 -6.22 5.48 51.30
C LYS A 84 -7.14 4.70 52.25
N GLY A 85 -8.38 4.41 51.84
CA GLY A 85 -9.26 3.49 52.56
C GLY A 85 -8.85 2.02 52.45
N PHE A 86 -8.03 1.65 51.46
CA PHE A 86 -7.60 0.26 51.21
C PHE A 86 -6.19 -0.06 51.70
N THR A 87 -5.34 0.94 51.99
CA THR A 87 -4.03 0.70 52.62
C THR A 87 -3.50 1.91 53.39
N THR A 88 -2.93 1.62 54.56
CA THR A 88 -2.27 2.58 55.47
C THR A 88 -0.74 2.55 55.38
N GLN A 89 -0.16 1.72 54.50
CA GLN A 89 1.29 1.54 54.43
C GLN A 89 2.00 2.73 53.75
N ASP A 90 2.99 3.32 54.42
CA ASP A 90 3.67 4.54 53.96
C ASP A 90 4.42 4.37 52.63
N HIS A 91 4.98 3.19 52.38
CA HIS A 91 5.72 2.92 51.14
C HIS A 91 4.82 2.87 49.89
N LEU A 92 3.50 2.71 50.05
CA LEU A 92 2.52 2.71 48.95
C LEU A 92 1.97 4.11 48.64
N GLN A 93 2.24 5.12 49.47
CA GLN A 93 1.73 6.48 49.26
C GLN A 93 2.08 7.06 47.86
N PRO A 94 3.31 6.90 47.31
CA PRO A 94 3.62 7.39 45.96
C PRO A 94 2.71 6.80 44.88
N PHE A 95 2.43 5.50 44.95
CA PHE A 95 1.54 4.82 44.00
C PHE A 95 0.08 5.30 44.14
N ILE A 96 -0.41 5.54 45.36
CA ILE A 96 -1.72 6.14 45.59
C ILE A 96 -1.81 7.53 44.94
N HIS A 97 -0.77 8.36 45.09
CA HIS A 97 -0.71 9.69 44.51
C HIS A 97 -0.64 9.65 42.96
N MET A 98 0.17 8.75 42.38
CA MET A 98 0.23 8.53 40.93
C MET A 98 -1.11 8.06 40.36
N ALA A 99 -1.74 7.05 40.97
CA ALA A 99 -3.02 6.52 40.51
C ALA A 99 -4.15 7.57 40.61
N ALA A 100 -4.24 8.29 41.74
CA ALA A 100 -5.21 9.37 41.89
C ALA A 100 -5.00 10.51 40.88
N ALA A 101 -3.74 10.87 40.59
CA ALA A 101 -3.42 11.89 39.60
C ALA A 101 -3.74 11.42 38.17
N SER A 102 -3.50 10.15 37.82
CA SER A 102 -3.89 9.59 36.52
C SER A 102 -5.41 9.61 36.31
N VAL A 103 -6.21 9.22 37.31
CA VAL A 103 -7.68 9.27 37.21
C VAL A 103 -8.20 10.73 37.18
N GLY A 104 -7.51 11.63 37.88
CA GLY A 104 -7.70 13.08 37.78
C GLY A 104 -7.47 13.62 36.37
N GLU A 105 -6.35 13.26 35.73
CA GLU A 105 -6.01 13.66 34.36
C GLU A 105 -6.99 13.08 33.33
N VAL A 106 -7.39 11.81 33.43
CA VAL A 106 -8.43 11.23 32.56
C VAL A 106 -9.74 12.01 32.67
N SER A 107 -10.12 12.40 33.89
CA SER A 107 -11.32 13.23 34.10
C SER A 107 -11.14 14.62 33.46
N ALA A 108 -10.03 15.31 33.75
CA ALA A 108 -9.73 16.64 33.25
C ALA A 108 -9.66 16.71 31.71
N CYS A 109 -9.19 15.64 31.07
CA CYS A 109 -9.18 15.51 29.60
C CYS A 109 -10.56 15.71 28.96
N THR A 110 -11.66 15.40 29.65
CA THR A 110 -13.03 15.60 29.12
C THR A 110 -13.36 17.07 28.86
N VAL A 111 -12.79 17.98 29.66
CA VAL A 111 -12.85 19.44 29.44
C VAL A 111 -11.74 19.88 28.49
N ARG A 112 -10.51 19.43 28.77
CA ARG A 112 -9.28 19.90 28.10
C ARG A 112 -9.34 19.68 26.58
N VAL A 113 -9.76 18.50 26.14
CA VAL A 113 -9.69 18.08 24.73
C VAL A 113 -10.58 18.93 23.81
N PRO A 114 -11.88 19.16 24.11
CA PRO A 114 -12.70 20.15 23.38
C PRO A 114 -12.07 21.54 23.24
N THR A 115 -11.46 22.05 24.31
CA THR A 115 -10.82 23.37 24.27
C THR A 115 -9.47 23.36 23.53
N GLU A 116 -8.73 22.26 23.58
CA GLU A 116 -7.48 22.05 22.83
C GLU A 116 -7.73 21.95 21.31
N VAL A 117 -8.74 21.20 20.86
CA VAL A 117 -9.07 21.09 19.42
C VAL A 117 -9.35 22.47 18.83
N ILE A 118 -10.16 23.29 19.51
CA ILE A 118 -10.46 24.65 19.06
C ILE A 118 -9.25 25.58 19.20
N LYS A 119 -8.47 25.48 20.29
CA LYS A 119 -7.24 26.26 20.48
C LYS A 119 -6.24 25.99 19.35
N GLN A 120 -5.91 24.74 19.09
CA GLN A 120 -4.85 24.36 18.15
C GLN A 120 -5.22 24.71 16.70
N ARG A 121 -6.46 24.48 16.26
CA ARG A 121 -6.92 24.88 14.92
C ARG A 121 -6.91 26.41 14.72
N MET A 122 -7.21 27.17 15.77
CA MET A 122 -7.03 28.64 15.79
C MET A 122 -5.54 29.03 15.76
N GLN A 123 -4.69 28.35 16.52
CA GLN A 123 -3.24 28.60 16.55
C GLN A 123 -2.59 28.39 15.18
N THR A 124 -2.98 27.36 14.42
CA THR A 124 -2.51 27.13 13.04
C THR A 124 -3.20 27.98 11.96
N GLY A 125 -4.14 28.86 12.34
CA GLY A 125 -4.81 29.76 11.40
C GLY A 125 -5.86 29.11 10.49
N GLN A 126 -6.39 27.93 10.83
CA GLN A 126 -7.45 27.26 10.03
C GLN A 126 -8.77 28.07 10.04
N TYR A 127 -8.99 28.89 11.06
CA TYR A 127 -10.15 29.76 11.20
C TYR A 127 -9.74 31.14 11.72
N PRO A 128 -10.39 32.24 11.30
CA PRO A 128 -10.07 33.59 11.76
C PRO A 128 -10.70 33.92 13.13
N THR A 129 -11.70 33.17 13.59
CA THR A 129 -12.37 33.41 14.89
C THR A 129 -12.80 32.10 15.57
N THR A 130 -12.71 32.06 16.90
CA THR A 130 -13.08 30.91 17.74
C THR A 130 -14.51 30.44 17.46
N SER A 131 -15.46 31.37 17.30
CA SER A 131 -16.86 31.07 17.00
C SER A 131 -17.07 30.39 15.65
N GLN A 132 -16.24 30.71 14.65
CA GLN A 132 -16.25 30.00 13.36
C GLN A 132 -15.63 28.61 13.46
N ALA A 133 -14.53 28.45 14.23
CA ALA A 133 -13.95 27.13 14.49
C ALA A 133 -14.96 26.19 15.17
N VAL A 134 -15.60 26.64 16.26
CA VAL A 134 -16.65 25.89 16.97
C VAL A 134 -17.82 25.54 16.05
N ARG A 135 -18.33 26.52 15.29
CA ARG A 135 -19.44 26.31 14.35
C ARG A 135 -19.07 25.41 13.18
N SER A 136 -17.80 25.37 12.77
CA SER A 136 -17.30 24.43 11.75
C SER A 136 -17.23 23.01 12.30
N VAL A 137 -16.52 22.78 13.42
CA VAL A 137 -16.37 21.44 14.02
C VAL A 137 -17.74 20.79 14.24
N LEU A 138 -18.67 21.53 14.87
CA LEU A 138 -20.03 21.05 15.11
C LEU A 138 -20.81 20.70 13.83
N ARG A 139 -20.53 21.36 12.70
CA ARG A 139 -21.20 21.14 11.40
C ARG A 139 -20.52 20.11 10.49
N SER A 140 -19.21 19.93 10.59
CA SER A 140 -18.44 19.01 9.72
C SER A 140 -18.04 17.71 10.40
N GLU A 141 -18.04 17.65 11.73
CA GLU A 141 -17.51 16.55 12.54
C GLU A 141 -18.41 16.22 13.76
N GLY A 142 -19.54 16.93 13.91
CA GLY A 142 -20.50 16.75 15.00
C GLY A 142 -19.93 17.06 16.39
N LEU A 143 -20.61 16.56 17.43
CA LEU A 143 -20.15 16.71 18.82
C LEU A 143 -18.87 15.91 19.10
N LEU A 144 -18.67 14.77 18.43
CA LEU A 144 -17.46 13.93 18.59
C LEU A 144 -16.21 14.58 17.99
N GLY A 145 -16.34 15.50 17.02
CA GLY A 145 -15.22 16.27 16.47
C GLY A 145 -14.43 17.06 17.51
N PHE A 146 -15.10 17.54 18.57
CA PHE A 146 -14.45 18.22 19.71
C PHE A 146 -13.59 17.26 20.56
N TYR A 147 -13.84 15.95 20.49
CA TYR A 147 -13.09 14.93 21.22
C TYR A 147 -12.00 14.24 20.38
N ARG A 148 -11.67 14.81 19.19
CA ARG A 148 -10.50 14.39 18.40
C ARG A 148 -9.24 14.40 19.26
N GLY A 149 -8.49 13.29 19.22
CA GLY A 149 -7.26 13.15 20.01
C GLY A 149 -7.48 12.94 21.50
N TYR A 150 -8.69 12.61 21.97
CA TYR A 150 -8.94 12.31 23.40
C TYR A 150 -8.04 11.18 23.92
N LEU A 151 -8.06 10.02 23.25
CA LEU A 151 -7.27 8.86 23.66
C LEU A 151 -5.75 9.13 23.61
N THR A 152 -5.28 9.87 22.61
CA THR A 152 -3.85 10.25 22.50
C THR A 152 -3.46 11.35 23.49
N THR A 153 -4.41 12.17 23.96
CA THR A 153 -4.19 13.07 25.10
C THR A 153 -4.06 12.25 26.39
N VAL A 154 -5.03 11.37 26.70
CA VAL A 154 -4.94 10.48 27.88
C VAL A 154 -3.65 9.65 27.89
N ALA A 155 -3.28 9.06 26.74
CA ALA A 155 -2.04 8.31 26.59
C ALA A 155 -0.77 9.17 26.75
N ARG A 156 -0.85 10.50 26.63
CA ARG A 156 0.22 11.46 26.91
C ARG A 156 0.22 11.89 28.39
N GLU A 157 -0.94 12.22 28.95
CA GLU A 157 -1.06 12.75 30.31
C GLU A 157 -0.72 11.70 31.38
N ILE A 158 -1.06 10.42 31.19
CA ILE A 158 -0.77 9.36 32.17
C ILE A 158 0.75 9.14 32.32
N PRO A 159 1.54 8.88 31.25
CA PRO A 159 3.01 8.80 31.38
C PRO A 159 3.64 10.10 31.86
N PHE A 160 3.14 11.27 31.42
CA PHE A 160 3.63 12.57 31.88
C PHE A 160 3.51 12.69 33.41
N THR A 161 2.34 12.37 33.95
CA THR A 161 2.03 12.33 35.39
C THR A 161 2.93 11.34 36.13
N CYS A 162 3.03 10.11 35.62
CA CYS A 162 3.81 9.04 36.24
C CYS A 162 5.33 9.27 36.21
N ILE A 163 5.84 10.14 35.33
CA ILE A 163 7.24 10.56 35.32
C ILE A 163 7.43 11.81 36.20
N GLN A 164 6.55 12.81 36.09
CA GLN A 164 6.68 14.09 36.78
C GLN A 164 6.64 13.95 38.30
N PHE A 165 5.64 13.25 38.86
CA PHE A 165 5.47 13.21 40.32
C PHE A 165 6.62 12.50 41.07
N PRO A 166 7.10 11.31 40.65
CA PRO A 166 8.24 10.68 41.30
C PRO A 166 9.52 11.50 41.22
N ILE A 167 9.83 12.12 40.08
CA ILE A 167 11.02 12.98 39.95
C ILE A 167 10.87 14.22 40.83
N TYR A 168 9.71 14.86 40.87
CA TYR A 168 9.44 16.02 41.72
C TYR A 168 9.64 15.70 43.21
N GLU A 169 9.03 14.61 43.71
CA GLU A 169 9.21 14.19 45.11
C GLU A 169 10.65 13.77 45.43
N TYR A 170 11.35 13.12 44.50
CA TYR A 170 12.77 12.78 44.65
C TYR A 170 13.65 14.03 44.73
N CYS A 171 13.49 14.98 43.81
CA CYS A 171 14.25 16.24 43.81
C CYS A 171 14.04 17.05 45.10
N LYS A 172 12.81 17.10 45.63
CA LYS A 172 12.53 17.75 46.92
C LYS A 172 13.24 17.06 48.09
N LYS A 173 13.17 15.72 48.17
CA LYS A 173 13.87 14.94 49.21
C LYS A 173 15.38 15.14 49.13
N LEU A 174 15.94 15.07 47.92
CA LEU A 174 17.37 15.27 47.68
C LEU A 174 17.82 16.69 48.09
N TYR A 175 17.02 17.72 47.81
CA TYR A 175 17.32 19.09 48.25
C TYR A 175 17.40 19.19 49.78
N THR A 176 16.36 18.74 50.50
CA THR A 176 16.37 18.77 51.97
C THR A 176 17.43 17.85 52.57
N GLN A 177 17.83 16.75 51.91
CA GLN A 177 18.94 15.90 52.35
C GLN A 177 20.32 16.54 52.16
N ILE A 178 20.53 17.32 51.10
CA ILE A 178 21.82 18.00 50.83
C ILE A 178 21.98 19.25 51.69
N TYR A 179 20.93 20.07 51.81
CA TYR A 179 21.02 21.39 52.46
C TYR A 179 20.51 21.39 53.91
N ASN A 180 19.89 20.30 54.39
CA ASN A 180 19.30 20.16 55.73
C ASN A 180 18.25 21.24 56.08
N GLU A 181 17.64 21.86 55.06
CA GLU A 181 16.65 22.93 55.18
C GLU A 181 15.27 22.54 54.62
N PRO A 182 14.17 23.13 55.15
CA PRO A 182 12.84 22.97 54.59
C PRO A 182 12.74 23.63 53.22
N ILE A 183 12.06 22.99 52.26
CA ILE A 183 12.02 23.51 50.89
C ILE A 183 11.10 24.75 50.76
N HIS A 184 11.71 25.89 50.46
CA HIS A 184 10.99 27.13 50.16
C HIS A 184 10.33 27.11 48.76
N PRO A 185 9.31 27.98 48.49
CA PRO A 185 8.50 27.88 47.27
C PRO A 185 9.26 28.00 45.94
N MET A 186 10.34 28.78 45.88
CA MET A 186 11.12 28.95 44.64
C MET A 186 11.94 27.69 44.32
N GLN A 187 12.50 27.05 45.33
CA GLN A 187 13.19 25.77 45.23
C GLN A 187 12.21 24.66 44.81
N ALA A 188 11.00 24.64 45.38
CA ALA A 188 9.95 23.72 44.95
C ALA A 188 9.55 23.95 43.49
N ALA A 189 9.45 25.21 43.04
CA ALA A 189 9.20 25.54 41.64
C ALA A 189 10.32 25.03 40.71
N LEU A 190 11.59 25.20 41.08
CA LEU A 190 12.73 24.66 40.32
C LEU A 190 12.70 23.14 40.21
N CYS A 191 12.41 22.41 41.30
CA CYS A 191 12.21 20.96 41.26
C CYS A 191 11.03 20.57 40.34
N GLY A 192 9.94 21.35 40.36
CA GLY A 192 8.77 21.15 39.49
C GLY A 192 9.09 21.37 38.02
N SER A 193 9.87 22.40 37.69
CA SER A 193 10.33 22.69 36.32
C SER A 193 11.25 21.60 35.77
N LEU A 194 12.19 21.09 36.56
CA LEU A 194 13.07 19.98 36.16
C LEU A 194 12.27 18.70 35.88
N ALA A 195 11.38 18.32 36.81
CA ALA A 195 10.54 17.13 36.67
C ALA A 195 9.56 17.25 35.48
N GLY A 196 8.94 18.42 35.30
CA GLY A 196 8.05 18.70 34.17
C GLY A 196 8.79 18.72 32.83
N GLY A 197 10.02 19.23 32.77
CA GLY A 197 10.86 19.22 31.57
C GLY A 197 11.24 17.81 31.13
N LEU A 198 11.67 16.95 32.06
CA LEU A 198 11.99 15.55 31.77
C LEU A 198 10.74 14.75 31.34
N ALA A 199 9.61 14.93 32.01
CA ALA A 199 8.34 14.33 31.61
C ALA A 199 7.85 14.85 30.24
N ALA A 200 8.05 16.13 29.93
CA ALA A 200 7.71 16.70 28.63
C ALA A 200 8.59 16.12 27.51
N ALA A 201 9.91 16.01 27.72
CA ALA A 201 10.82 15.41 26.76
C ALA A 201 10.42 13.95 26.44
N ALA A 202 10.20 13.14 27.47
CA ALA A 202 9.79 11.74 27.32
C ALA A 202 8.42 11.57 26.61
N THR A 203 7.49 12.51 26.80
CA THR A 203 6.13 12.44 26.21
C THR A 203 5.95 13.26 24.93
N THR A 204 6.98 13.96 24.45
CA THR A 204 6.93 14.80 23.23
C THR A 204 6.44 14.03 21.99
N PRO A 205 6.85 12.77 21.72
CA PRO A 205 6.32 12.01 20.57
C PRO A 205 4.79 11.84 20.59
N LEU A 206 4.20 11.66 21.78
CA LEU A 206 2.76 11.52 21.96
C LEU A 206 2.03 12.87 21.82
N ASP A 207 2.64 13.96 22.29
CA ASP A 207 2.14 15.33 22.09
C ASP A 207 2.12 15.72 20.60
N VAL A 208 3.15 15.36 19.82
CA VAL A 208 3.15 15.54 18.34
C VAL A 208 2.02 14.77 17.67
N VAL A 209 1.77 13.51 18.06
CA VAL A 209 0.68 12.69 17.52
C VAL A 209 -0.69 13.26 17.88
N LYS A 210 -0.90 13.63 19.16
CA LYS A 210 -2.09 14.35 19.65
C LYS A 210 -2.38 15.60 18.80
N THR A 211 -1.40 16.49 18.67
CA THR A 211 -1.56 17.76 17.94
C THR A 211 -1.92 17.52 16.47
N ARG A 212 -1.25 16.56 15.79
CA ARG A 212 -1.57 16.24 14.38
C ARG A 212 -2.97 15.67 14.19
N ILE A 213 -3.49 14.89 15.13
CA ILE A 213 -4.87 14.36 15.09
C ILE A 213 -5.89 15.49 15.31
N MET A 214 -5.67 16.35 16.29
CA MET A 214 -6.55 17.49 16.62
C MET A 214 -6.70 18.48 15.44
N LEU A 215 -5.61 18.70 14.70
CA LEU A 215 -5.55 19.57 13.52
C LEU A 215 -6.18 18.99 12.25
N SER A 216 -6.59 17.72 12.20
CA SER A 216 -7.18 17.10 11.00
C SER A 216 -8.66 17.48 10.81
N SER A 217 -9.04 17.95 9.62
CA SER A 217 -10.42 18.28 9.22
C SER A 217 -10.66 17.96 7.74
N LYS A 218 -11.87 18.25 7.20
CA LYS A 218 -12.28 18.05 5.80
C LYS A 218 -11.17 18.37 4.79
N ILE A 219 -11.04 17.49 3.77
CA ILE A 219 -10.09 17.47 2.64
C ILE A 219 -9.00 18.53 2.75
N ALA A 220 -7.76 18.12 3.02
CA ALA A 220 -6.67 19.02 3.44
C ALA A 220 -6.44 20.23 2.49
N ASN A 221 -6.79 20.09 1.22
CA ASN A 221 -6.64 21.11 0.18
C ASN A 221 -7.92 21.92 -0.13
N GLY A 222 -9.07 21.66 0.51
CA GLY A 222 -10.26 22.54 0.44
C GLY A 222 -11.58 21.91 -0.02
N THR A 223 -12.61 22.74 -0.22
CA THR A 223 -13.97 22.26 -0.55
C THR A 223 -14.08 21.80 -2.01
N LEU A 224 -14.75 20.68 -2.24
CA LEU A 224 -15.12 20.19 -3.57
C LEU A 224 -16.63 20.25 -3.77
N VAL A 225 -17.06 20.64 -4.98
CA VAL A 225 -18.45 20.66 -5.42
C VAL A 225 -18.62 19.62 -6.53
N GLY A 226 -19.23 18.50 -6.20
CA GLY A 226 -19.56 17.42 -7.14
C GLY A 226 -20.86 17.67 -7.91
N LYS A 227 -21.40 16.60 -8.50
CA LYS A 227 -22.69 16.56 -9.19
C LYS A 227 -23.51 15.37 -8.67
N HIS A 228 -24.81 15.55 -8.44
CA HIS A 228 -25.74 14.45 -8.20
C HIS A 228 -26.24 13.84 -9.52
N LEU A 229 -26.48 12.52 -9.54
CA LEU A 229 -26.98 11.75 -10.67
C LEU A 229 -28.31 11.09 -10.29
N ASP A 230 -29.43 11.75 -10.60
CA ASP A 230 -30.77 11.33 -10.17
C ASP A 230 -31.12 9.90 -10.63
N GLY A 231 -30.73 9.54 -11.87
CA GLY A 231 -30.94 8.21 -12.45
C GLY A 231 -30.14 7.07 -11.82
N PHE A 232 -29.23 7.36 -10.90
CA PHE A 232 -28.48 6.39 -10.09
C PHE A 232 -28.66 6.62 -8.56
N ASN A 233 -29.26 7.73 -8.14
CA ASN A 233 -29.22 8.22 -6.75
C ASN A 233 -27.79 8.24 -6.16
N GLN A 234 -26.85 8.85 -6.89
CA GLN A 234 -25.42 8.87 -6.55
C GLN A 234 -24.84 10.28 -6.67
N ASP A 235 -23.83 10.57 -5.84
CA ASP A 235 -22.99 11.78 -6.00
C ASP A 235 -21.66 11.41 -6.66
N ILE A 236 -21.24 12.21 -7.63
CA ILE A 236 -19.94 12.09 -8.30
C ILE A 236 -19.06 13.31 -8.06
N PHE A 237 -17.76 13.07 -7.86
CA PHE A 237 -16.73 14.08 -7.72
C PHE A 237 -15.54 13.66 -8.60
N ILE A 238 -15.44 14.23 -9.80
CA ILE A 238 -14.52 13.77 -10.86
C ILE A 238 -13.51 14.86 -11.24
N GLY A 239 -12.30 14.47 -11.65
CA GLY A 239 -11.20 15.41 -11.96
C GLY A 239 -10.57 16.07 -10.73
N ILE A 240 -10.53 15.36 -9.59
CA ILE A 240 -9.90 15.82 -8.35
C ILE A 240 -8.39 15.59 -8.45
N PRO A 241 -7.52 16.60 -8.38
CA PRO A 241 -6.08 16.36 -8.31
C PRO A 241 -5.73 15.72 -6.96
N TYR A 242 -4.82 14.75 -6.97
CA TYR A 242 -4.27 14.16 -5.74
C TYR A 242 -2.79 14.48 -5.51
N ALA A 243 -2.10 14.96 -6.55
CA ALA A 243 -0.70 15.36 -6.54
C ALA A 243 -0.53 16.75 -7.18
N GLN A 244 0.64 17.36 -7.02
CA GLN A 244 1.08 18.48 -7.84
C GLN A 244 1.26 18.02 -9.31
N PRO A 245 1.01 18.89 -10.31
CA PRO A 245 1.25 18.56 -11.72
C PRO A 245 2.72 18.12 -11.95
N PRO A 246 2.97 16.97 -12.59
CA PRO A 246 4.33 16.45 -12.81
C PRO A 246 5.01 17.10 -14.03
N THR A 247 4.99 18.44 -14.08
CA THR A 247 5.55 19.28 -15.16
C THR A 247 6.89 19.91 -14.76
N GLY A 248 7.72 20.26 -15.75
CA GLY A 248 9.00 20.94 -15.54
C GLY A 248 9.90 20.15 -14.57
N GLU A 249 10.29 20.76 -13.45
CA GLU A 249 11.09 20.12 -12.39
C GLU A 249 10.47 18.85 -11.79
N LEU A 250 9.14 18.67 -11.89
CA LEU A 250 8.45 17.46 -11.45
C LEU A 250 8.28 16.41 -12.57
N ARG A 251 8.70 16.72 -13.80
CA ARG A 251 8.75 15.74 -14.89
C ARG A 251 9.79 14.67 -14.57
N PHE A 252 9.45 13.42 -14.85
CA PHE A 252 10.25 12.22 -14.51
C PHE A 252 10.61 12.07 -13.01
N ALA A 253 10.10 12.93 -12.12
CA ALA A 253 10.35 12.84 -10.69
C ALA A 253 9.20 12.16 -9.91
N PRO A 254 9.45 11.66 -8.69
CA PRO A 254 8.42 11.18 -7.77
C PRO A 254 7.33 12.23 -7.54
N PRO A 255 6.05 11.84 -7.55
CA PRO A 255 4.94 12.78 -7.46
C PRO A 255 4.89 13.41 -6.07
N GLN A 256 4.57 14.70 -6.03
CA GLN A 256 4.55 15.46 -4.78
C GLN A 256 3.12 15.66 -4.28
N PRO A 257 2.85 15.50 -2.96
CA PRO A 257 1.56 15.85 -2.38
C PRO A 257 1.17 17.30 -2.67
N LEU A 258 -0.14 17.56 -2.77
CA LEU A 258 -0.65 18.92 -2.99
C LEU A 258 -0.24 19.87 -1.85
N ASN A 259 0.54 20.89 -2.20
CA ASN A 259 1.04 21.95 -1.31
C ASN A 259 0.14 23.20 -1.26
N SER A 260 -0.88 23.28 -2.13
CA SER A 260 -1.80 24.42 -2.24
C SER A 260 -3.20 24.07 -1.70
N ALA A 261 -3.93 25.08 -1.23
CA ALA A 261 -5.32 24.97 -0.85
C ALA A 261 -6.21 25.80 -1.78
N TRP A 262 -7.37 25.27 -2.16
CA TRP A 262 -8.45 25.95 -2.87
C TRP A 262 -9.60 26.28 -1.91
N GLY A 263 -10.34 27.36 -2.16
CA GLY A 263 -11.53 27.67 -1.37
C GLY A 263 -12.67 26.68 -1.67
N SER A 264 -13.13 26.71 -2.91
CA SER A 264 -14.12 25.77 -3.46
C SER A 264 -13.80 25.48 -4.92
N ARG A 265 -13.73 24.19 -5.29
CA ARG A 265 -13.41 23.72 -6.66
C ARG A 265 -14.51 22.79 -7.17
N LYS A 266 -14.97 23.03 -8.41
CA LYS A 266 -15.92 22.13 -9.08
C LYS A 266 -15.21 20.84 -9.52
N ALA A 267 -15.77 19.68 -9.17
CA ALA A 267 -15.29 18.35 -9.51
C ALA A 267 -16.37 17.62 -10.35
N VAL A 268 -16.68 18.21 -11.51
CA VAL A 268 -17.84 17.81 -12.36
C VAL A 268 -17.45 17.54 -13.82
N LYS A 269 -16.15 17.49 -14.11
CA LYS A 269 -15.56 17.11 -15.39
C LYS A 269 -14.30 16.28 -15.10
N TYR A 270 -14.09 15.18 -15.82
CA TYR A 270 -12.87 14.40 -15.72
C TYR A 270 -11.61 15.27 -15.95
N GLY A 271 -10.50 14.89 -15.31
CA GLY A 271 -9.19 15.45 -15.58
C GLY A 271 -8.68 15.08 -16.98
N ASN A 272 -7.54 15.67 -17.37
CA ASN A 272 -6.85 15.24 -18.59
C ASN A 272 -6.36 13.80 -18.43
N SER A 273 -6.23 13.07 -19.53
CA SER A 273 -5.46 11.83 -19.52
C SER A 273 -3.97 12.11 -19.41
N CYS A 274 -3.21 11.14 -18.90
CA CYS A 274 -1.76 11.16 -19.04
C CYS A 274 -1.36 10.86 -20.49
N TYR A 275 -0.17 11.31 -20.89
CA TYR A 275 0.37 10.96 -22.21
C TYR A 275 0.50 9.45 -22.39
N ALA A 276 -0.08 8.96 -23.49
CA ALA A 276 -0.19 7.55 -23.83
C ALA A 276 0.35 7.26 -25.24
N PHE A 277 0.89 6.06 -25.44
CA PHE A 277 1.71 5.74 -26.60
C PHE A 277 1.43 4.32 -27.10
N GLY A 278 1.03 4.18 -28.37
CA GLY A 278 0.84 2.88 -29.01
C GLY A 278 0.09 2.97 -30.33
N PRO A 279 0.01 1.88 -31.11
CA PRO A 279 -0.75 1.83 -32.35
C PRO A 279 -2.27 1.83 -32.15
N TYR A 280 -2.74 1.63 -30.91
CA TYR A 280 -4.16 1.53 -30.55
C TYR A 280 -4.44 2.29 -29.26
N THR A 281 -4.25 3.61 -29.25
CA THR A 281 -4.43 4.45 -28.07
C THR A 281 -5.84 4.34 -27.47
N ASP A 282 -5.97 3.70 -26.31
CA ASP A 282 -7.22 3.66 -25.51
C ASP A 282 -7.71 5.04 -25.04
N ASN A 283 -6.95 6.10 -25.35
CA ASN A 283 -7.20 7.50 -25.02
C ASN A 283 -7.71 8.31 -26.22
N ASP A 284 -8.08 7.65 -27.33
CA ASP A 284 -8.73 8.28 -28.49
C ASP A 284 -9.94 9.12 -28.02
N GLY A 285 -9.95 10.41 -28.37
CA GLY A 285 -10.97 11.38 -27.93
C GLY A 285 -10.70 12.11 -26.60
N PHE A 286 -9.74 11.65 -25.77
CA PHE A 286 -9.39 12.31 -24.50
C PHE A 286 -8.23 13.30 -24.67
N VAL A 287 -8.33 14.46 -24.03
CA VAL A 287 -7.23 15.44 -23.97
C VAL A 287 -6.09 14.87 -23.11
N GLN A 288 -4.89 14.76 -23.68
CA GLN A 288 -3.69 14.29 -22.99
C GLN A 288 -2.86 15.48 -22.46
N SER A 289 -2.26 15.33 -21.29
CA SER A 289 -1.41 16.34 -20.64
C SER A 289 -0.39 15.68 -19.70
N GLU A 290 0.63 16.43 -19.30
CA GLU A 290 1.43 16.08 -18.12
C GLU A 290 0.63 16.33 -16.83
N ASP A 291 -0.22 17.37 -16.79
CA ASP A 291 -1.16 17.63 -15.68
C ASP A 291 -2.36 16.67 -15.78
N CYS A 292 -2.14 15.44 -15.33
CA CYS A 292 -3.05 14.31 -15.44
C CYS A 292 -3.29 13.56 -14.12
N LEU A 293 -2.60 13.91 -13.02
CA LEU A 293 -2.62 13.19 -11.74
C LEU A 293 -3.90 13.47 -10.93
N THR A 294 -5.03 13.05 -11.50
CA THR A 294 -6.37 13.18 -10.95
C THR A 294 -7.01 11.84 -10.61
N LEU A 295 -7.94 11.87 -9.67
CA LEU A 295 -8.84 10.78 -9.33
C LEU A 295 -10.30 11.21 -9.37
N ASN A 296 -11.18 10.22 -9.35
CA ASN A 296 -12.63 10.35 -9.48
C ASN A 296 -13.30 9.53 -8.40
N ILE A 297 -14.37 10.03 -7.79
CA ILE A 297 -15.09 9.38 -6.69
C ILE A 297 -16.58 9.31 -7.04
N VAL A 298 -17.19 8.16 -6.82
CA VAL A 298 -18.61 7.88 -6.98
C VAL A 298 -19.14 7.25 -5.69
N ARG A 299 -20.20 7.82 -5.10
CA ARG A 299 -20.81 7.32 -3.86
C ARG A 299 -22.33 7.23 -3.98
N PRO A 300 -23.00 6.26 -3.31
CA PRO A 300 -24.45 6.27 -3.18
C PRO A 300 -24.92 7.39 -2.24
N SER A 301 -26.00 8.06 -2.61
CA SER A 301 -26.59 9.15 -1.82
C SER A 301 -27.53 8.61 -0.73
N GLY A 302 -27.62 9.30 0.40
CA GLY A 302 -28.29 8.83 1.63
C GLY A 302 -27.38 8.08 2.61
N TYR A 303 -26.10 7.88 2.26
CA TYR A 303 -25.10 7.17 3.07
C TYR A 303 -24.04 8.11 3.68
N GLU A 304 -24.25 9.44 3.65
CA GLU A 304 -23.23 10.45 3.99
C GLU A 304 -22.78 10.44 5.46
N ASN A 305 -23.59 9.85 6.34
CA ASN A 305 -23.30 9.68 7.77
C ASN A 305 -22.74 8.29 8.11
N GLN A 306 -22.43 7.46 7.11
CA GLN A 306 -21.87 6.12 7.28
C GLN A 306 -20.38 6.10 6.94
N ALA A 307 -19.71 4.98 7.24
CA ALA A 307 -18.31 4.73 6.94
C ALA A 307 -18.21 3.54 5.97
N LEU A 308 -18.45 3.82 4.70
CA LEU A 308 -18.57 2.83 3.62
C LEU A 308 -17.20 2.26 3.20
N PRO A 309 -17.11 0.96 2.88
CA PRO A 309 -15.95 0.39 2.19
C PRO A 309 -15.64 1.10 0.86
N VAL A 310 -14.38 1.06 0.43
CA VAL A 310 -13.89 1.84 -0.71
C VAL A 310 -13.19 0.93 -1.72
N GLY A 311 -13.71 0.87 -2.95
CA GLY A 311 -13.06 0.18 -4.07
C GLY A 311 -12.23 1.15 -4.91
N VAL A 312 -10.95 0.85 -5.15
CA VAL A 312 -10.03 1.74 -5.89
C VAL A 312 -9.57 1.06 -7.19
N TRP A 313 -10.11 1.52 -8.32
CA TRP A 313 -9.80 1.05 -9.67
C TRP A 313 -8.50 1.64 -10.22
N ILE A 314 -7.62 0.75 -10.66
CA ILE A 314 -6.37 1.03 -11.38
C ILE A 314 -6.47 0.38 -12.77
N TYR A 315 -6.48 1.18 -13.83
CA TYR A 315 -6.72 0.67 -15.18
C TYR A 315 -5.53 -0.06 -15.80
N GLY A 316 -5.85 -1.02 -16.68
CA GLY A 316 -4.93 -1.69 -17.59
C GLY A 316 -4.51 -0.85 -18.80
N GLY A 317 -3.58 -1.39 -19.60
CA GLY A 317 -3.02 -0.71 -20.79
C GLY A 317 -1.52 -0.93 -21.03
N GLY A 318 -0.95 -2.05 -20.55
CA GLY A 318 0.46 -2.43 -20.78
C GLY A 318 1.49 -1.40 -20.32
N PHE A 319 1.15 -0.59 -19.31
CA PHE A 319 1.91 0.58 -18.82
C PHE A 319 2.16 1.70 -19.86
N GLN A 320 1.70 1.58 -21.11
CA GLN A 320 1.91 2.58 -22.17
C GLN A 320 0.69 3.48 -22.43
N GLN A 321 -0.52 3.00 -22.12
CA GLN A 321 -1.79 3.68 -22.44
C GLN A 321 -2.88 3.43 -21.38
N GLY A 322 -4.04 4.06 -21.55
CA GLY A 322 -5.18 3.99 -20.64
C GLY A 322 -5.52 5.33 -19.98
N VAL A 323 -6.76 5.44 -19.48
CA VAL A 323 -7.29 6.60 -18.75
C VAL A 323 -8.41 6.15 -17.81
N SER A 324 -8.53 6.80 -16.64
CA SER A 324 -9.57 6.49 -15.64
C SER A 324 -10.99 6.92 -16.04
N ALA A 325 -11.11 7.65 -17.15
CA ALA A 325 -12.32 8.30 -17.64
C ALA A 325 -12.97 7.59 -18.84
N ARG A 326 -12.49 6.39 -19.24
CA ARG A 326 -13.15 5.59 -20.29
C ARG A 326 -14.57 5.26 -19.84
N ASP A 327 -15.55 5.40 -20.73
CA ASP A 327 -16.97 5.13 -20.41
C ASP A 327 -17.21 3.70 -19.91
N LEU A 328 -16.40 2.73 -20.36
CA LEU A 328 -16.37 1.35 -19.86
C LEU A 328 -16.19 1.29 -18.34
N TYR A 329 -15.30 2.12 -17.79
CA TYR A 329 -14.96 2.15 -16.36
C TYR A 329 -15.92 3.04 -15.53
N ASN A 330 -17.15 3.28 -16.01
CA ASN A 330 -18.13 4.09 -15.29
C ASN A 330 -18.56 3.39 -13.99
N LEU A 331 -17.94 3.82 -12.88
CA LEU A 331 -18.16 3.29 -11.53
C LEU A 331 -19.59 3.40 -11.00
N SER A 332 -20.49 4.15 -11.67
CA SER A 332 -21.88 4.26 -11.22
C SER A 332 -22.64 2.93 -11.30
N TYR A 333 -22.30 2.07 -12.27
CA TYR A 333 -22.88 0.74 -12.43
C TYR A 333 -22.45 -0.24 -11.31
N PRO A 334 -21.15 -0.47 -11.02
CA PRO A 334 -20.77 -1.32 -9.89
C PRO A 334 -21.18 -0.72 -8.54
N VAL A 335 -21.15 0.61 -8.36
CA VAL A 335 -21.69 1.23 -7.13
C VAL A 335 -23.20 0.95 -6.99
N GLN A 336 -23.97 0.96 -8.08
CA GLN A 336 -25.39 0.55 -8.05
C GLN A 336 -25.55 -0.92 -7.64
N GLN A 337 -24.72 -1.81 -8.17
CA GLN A 337 -24.72 -3.23 -7.80
C GLN A 337 -24.30 -3.47 -6.33
N SER A 338 -23.49 -2.58 -5.75
CA SER A 338 -23.18 -2.60 -4.31
C SER A 338 -24.39 -2.28 -3.43
N VAL A 339 -25.22 -1.31 -3.84
CA VAL A 339 -26.45 -0.91 -3.14
C VAL A 339 -27.52 -2.00 -3.27
N MET A 340 -27.74 -2.51 -4.49
CA MET A 340 -28.69 -3.60 -4.76
C MET A 340 -28.33 -4.91 -4.06
N GLY A 341 -27.05 -5.11 -3.69
CA GLY A 341 -26.60 -6.24 -2.88
C GLY A 341 -26.64 -6.01 -1.37
N ASN A 342 -27.24 -4.91 -0.89
CA ASN A 342 -27.22 -4.46 0.51
C ASN A 342 -25.80 -4.37 1.12
N THR A 343 -24.79 -4.13 0.28
CA THR A 343 -23.38 -3.99 0.66
C THR A 343 -22.77 -2.74 0.01
N PRO A 344 -23.27 -1.53 0.33
CA PRO A 344 -22.91 -0.29 -0.37
C PRO A 344 -21.42 0.04 -0.23
N VAL A 345 -20.79 0.46 -1.33
CA VAL A 345 -19.38 0.90 -1.39
C VAL A 345 -19.23 2.27 -2.06
N ILE A 346 -18.10 2.93 -1.82
CA ILE A 346 -17.65 4.07 -2.62
C ILE A 346 -16.67 3.57 -3.69
N GLY A 347 -16.93 3.92 -4.95
CA GLY A 347 -16.01 3.68 -6.06
C GLY A 347 -15.03 4.84 -6.22
N VAL A 348 -13.76 4.53 -6.47
CA VAL A 348 -12.72 5.51 -6.82
C VAL A 348 -11.95 5.02 -8.04
N SER A 349 -11.64 5.89 -9.02
CA SER A 349 -10.72 5.58 -10.12
C SER A 349 -9.59 6.60 -10.19
N ILE A 350 -8.38 6.17 -10.56
CA ILE A 350 -7.17 7.01 -10.54
C ILE A 350 -6.46 7.03 -11.90
N ASN A 351 -5.93 8.18 -12.31
CA ASN A 351 -4.87 8.28 -13.32
C ASN A 351 -3.49 8.07 -12.69
N TYR A 352 -2.55 7.54 -13.46
CA TYR A 352 -1.13 7.44 -13.13
C TYR A 352 -0.28 7.62 -14.41
N ARG A 353 0.98 8.06 -14.29
CA ARG A 353 1.84 8.30 -15.46
C ARG A 353 2.19 7.00 -16.18
N LEU A 354 2.27 7.10 -17.51
CA LEU A 354 2.44 5.99 -18.45
C LEU A 354 3.69 6.18 -19.32
N GLY A 355 4.11 5.11 -20.00
CA GLY A 355 5.28 5.07 -20.86
C GLY A 355 6.52 5.62 -20.14
N ALA A 356 7.33 6.40 -20.86
CA ALA A 356 8.50 7.06 -20.26
C ALA A 356 8.15 8.03 -19.11
N PHE A 357 6.97 8.67 -19.11
CA PHE A 357 6.61 9.59 -18.02
C PHE A 357 6.39 8.87 -16.68
N GLY A 358 5.96 7.62 -16.71
CA GLY A 358 5.82 6.76 -15.52
C GLY A 358 6.99 5.81 -15.26
N PHE A 359 7.68 5.38 -16.31
CA PHE A 359 8.58 4.22 -16.30
C PHE A 359 9.86 4.43 -17.13
N LEU A 360 10.40 5.66 -17.14
CA LEU A 360 11.76 5.89 -17.61
C LEU A 360 12.75 5.13 -16.70
N ALA A 361 13.74 4.49 -17.31
CA ALA A 361 14.76 3.72 -16.62
C ALA A 361 16.13 3.97 -17.26
N SER A 362 17.13 4.24 -16.42
CA SER A 362 18.54 4.35 -16.77
C SER A 362 19.36 4.39 -15.49
N SER A 363 20.70 4.34 -15.58
CA SER A 363 21.56 4.57 -14.42
C SER A 363 21.38 5.97 -13.83
N GLU A 364 21.22 7.01 -14.65
CA GLU A 364 20.98 8.40 -14.20
C GLU A 364 19.66 8.51 -13.43
N VAL A 365 18.57 7.93 -13.96
CA VAL A 365 17.24 7.95 -13.33
C VAL A 365 17.22 7.11 -12.04
N LEU A 366 18.00 6.02 -11.97
CA LEU A 366 18.18 5.24 -10.75
C LEU A 366 18.86 6.06 -9.64
N HIS A 367 19.99 6.73 -9.95
CA HIS A 367 20.72 7.54 -8.96
C HIS A 367 19.91 8.75 -8.46
N ALA A 368 19.00 9.29 -9.27
CA ALA A 368 18.07 10.35 -8.86
C ALA A 368 16.94 9.87 -7.93
N GLY A 369 16.66 8.55 -7.88
CA GLY A 369 15.48 8.00 -7.20
C GLY A 369 14.18 8.10 -8.03
N ASP A 370 14.32 8.36 -9.33
CA ASP A 370 13.25 8.79 -10.24
C ASP A 370 12.55 7.62 -10.99
N MET A 371 12.93 6.37 -10.72
CA MET A 371 12.32 5.19 -11.38
C MET A 371 10.92 4.85 -10.82
N ASN A 372 10.13 4.11 -11.61
CA ASN A 372 8.80 3.59 -11.25
C ASN A 372 7.78 4.65 -10.77
N ASN A 373 7.86 5.87 -11.30
CA ASN A 373 6.92 6.95 -10.98
C ASN A 373 5.46 6.58 -11.16
N GLY A 374 5.09 5.78 -12.17
CA GLY A 374 3.71 5.33 -12.36
C GLY A 374 3.17 4.50 -11.19
N LEU A 375 4.03 3.77 -10.46
CA LEU A 375 3.65 3.12 -9.19
C LEU A 375 3.65 4.12 -8.02
N LYS A 376 4.62 5.05 -7.98
CA LYS A 376 4.68 6.11 -6.96
C LYS A 376 3.43 7.02 -7.01
N ASP A 377 2.89 7.26 -8.20
CA ASP A 377 1.63 7.97 -8.46
C ASP A 377 0.44 7.26 -7.79
N GLN A 378 0.30 5.95 -8.03
CA GLN A 378 -0.74 5.12 -7.40
C GLN A 378 -0.59 5.08 -5.86
N ILE A 379 0.64 4.98 -5.36
CA ILE A 379 0.94 5.01 -3.91
C ILE A 379 0.54 6.35 -3.30
N LEU A 380 0.80 7.48 -3.99
CA LEU A 380 0.37 8.79 -3.52
C LEU A 380 -1.16 8.97 -3.60
N ALA A 381 -1.82 8.45 -4.65
CA ALA A 381 -3.28 8.45 -4.73
C ALA A 381 -3.91 7.66 -3.57
N LEU A 382 -3.34 6.50 -3.21
CA LEU A 382 -3.78 5.73 -2.03
C LEU A 382 -3.56 6.47 -0.72
N ARG A 383 -2.45 7.21 -0.56
CA ARG A 383 -2.23 8.10 0.59
C ARG A 383 -3.25 9.25 0.62
N TRP A 384 -3.57 9.85 -0.52
CA TRP A 384 -4.62 10.86 -0.61
C TRP A 384 -5.98 10.28 -0.20
N ILE A 385 -6.32 9.06 -0.62
CA ILE A 385 -7.56 8.36 -0.24
C ILE A 385 -7.60 8.14 1.28
N GLN A 386 -6.52 7.59 1.87
CA GLN A 386 -6.40 7.43 3.33
C GLN A 386 -6.61 8.74 4.11
N GLU A 387 -6.12 9.86 3.59
CA GLU A 387 -6.20 11.16 4.23
C GLU A 387 -7.56 11.87 4.05
N ASN A 388 -8.26 11.63 2.93
CA ASN A 388 -9.38 12.49 2.50
C ASN A 388 -10.72 11.75 2.30
N ILE A 389 -10.75 10.41 2.12
CA ILE A 389 -12.00 9.70 1.72
C ILE A 389 -13.10 9.74 2.79
N GLY A 390 -12.74 9.91 4.06
CA GLY A 390 -13.69 10.14 5.16
C GLY A 390 -14.55 11.39 4.99
N ALA A 391 -14.10 12.39 4.21
CA ALA A 391 -14.91 13.57 3.90
C ALA A 391 -16.07 13.28 2.92
N PHE A 392 -16.08 12.10 2.28
CA PHE A 392 -17.09 11.63 1.34
C PHE A 392 -18.01 10.54 1.93
N GLY A 393 -17.76 10.08 3.17
CA GLY A 393 -18.45 8.94 3.78
C GLY A 393 -17.71 7.59 3.62
N GLY A 394 -16.44 7.61 3.21
CA GLY A 394 -15.62 6.40 3.07
C GLY A 394 -14.83 6.05 4.34
N ASP A 395 -14.71 4.77 4.63
CA ASP A 395 -13.85 4.25 5.69
C ASP A 395 -12.43 3.98 5.15
N PRO A 396 -11.40 4.76 5.55
CA PRO A 396 -10.04 4.56 5.08
C PRO A 396 -9.45 3.20 5.53
N THR A 397 -9.96 2.58 6.60
CA THR A 397 -9.54 1.23 7.01
C THR A 397 -10.10 0.13 6.11
N LYS A 398 -11.09 0.45 5.26
CA LYS A 398 -11.81 -0.50 4.40
C LYS A 398 -11.55 -0.30 2.89
N VAL A 399 -10.38 0.24 2.54
CA VAL A 399 -9.92 0.36 1.14
C VAL A 399 -9.55 -1.02 0.58
N THR A 400 -10.09 -1.37 -0.59
CA THR A 400 -9.72 -2.53 -1.40
C THR A 400 -9.24 -2.03 -2.75
N ILE A 401 -8.03 -2.42 -3.16
CA ILE A 401 -7.44 -2.05 -4.46
C ILE A 401 -7.83 -3.08 -5.53
N TRP A 402 -8.13 -2.62 -6.74
CA TRP A 402 -8.68 -3.42 -7.82
C TRP A 402 -8.12 -2.94 -9.16
N GLY A 403 -7.67 -3.86 -10.02
CA GLY A 403 -7.20 -3.51 -11.35
C GLY A 403 -7.08 -4.70 -12.29
N GLU A 404 -7.03 -4.40 -13.58
CA GLU A 404 -6.92 -5.36 -14.68
C GLU A 404 -5.63 -5.15 -15.50
N SER A 405 -5.07 -6.21 -16.10
CA SER A 405 -3.84 -6.14 -16.93
C SER A 405 -2.69 -5.48 -16.15
N ALA A 406 -2.02 -4.49 -16.73
CA ALA A 406 -1.05 -3.62 -16.06
C ALA A 406 -1.58 -2.98 -14.75
N GLY A 407 -2.88 -2.81 -14.57
CA GLY A 407 -3.54 -2.41 -13.32
C GLY A 407 -3.63 -3.56 -12.30
N GLY A 408 -3.88 -4.79 -12.74
CA GLY A 408 -3.83 -5.99 -11.90
C GLY A 408 -2.40 -6.36 -11.50
N GLU A 409 -1.46 -6.20 -12.43
CA GLU A 409 -0.02 -6.20 -12.14
C GLU A 409 0.36 -5.09 -11.16
N SER A 410 -0.17 -3.88 -11.32
CA SER A 410 0.04 -2.77 -10.39
C SER A 410 -0.46 -3.12 -8.99
N VAL A 411 -1.66 -3.68 -8.84
CA VAL A 411 -2.17 -4.19 -7.54
C VAL A 411 -1.20 -5.21 -6.92
N ALA A 412 -0.65 -6.13 -7.72
CA ALA A 412 0.31 -7.12 -7.25
C ALA A 412 1.70 -6.53 -6.91
N MET A 413 2.13 -5.49 -7.63
CA MET A 413 3.34 -4.71 -7.32
C MET A 413 3.14 -3.92 -6.03
N LEU A 414 1.99 -3.29 -5.81
CA LEU A 414 1.62 -2.60 -4.57
C LEU A 414 1.59 -3.56 -3.36
N LEU A 415 1.11 -4.80 -3.54
CA LEU A 415 1.19 -5.86 -2.53
C LEU A 415 2.63 -6.22 -2.13
N THR A 416 3.60 -6.06 -3.04
CA THR A 416 5.03 -6.38 -2.81
C THR A 416 5.90 -5.13 -2.54
N ALA A 417 5.34 -3.92 -2.71
CA ALA A 417 6.09 -2.67 -2.75
C ALA A 417 6.87 -2.37 -1.46
N TYR A 418 8.09 -1.85 -1.62
CA TYR A 418 9.07 -1.62 -0.54
C TYR A 418 9.39 -2.87 0.31
N GLY A 419 9.10 -4.07 -0.21
CA GLY A 419 9.22 -5.35 0.48
C GLY A 419 8.00 -5.70 1.33
N GLY A 420 6.79 -5.37 0.87
CA GLY A 420 5.52 -5.62 1.57
C GLY A 420 5.21 -4.63 2.69
N LYS A 421 5.69 -3.39 2.60
CA LYS A 421 5.57 -2.38 3.69
C LYS A 421 4.36 -1.45 3.57
N LEU A 422 3.49 -1.63 2.57
CA LEU A 422 2.28 -0.81 2.38
C LEU A 422 1.07 -1.23 3.24
N ASN A 423 1.31 -1.98 4.33
CA ASN A 423 0.28 -2.39 5.28
C ASN A 423 -0.53 -1.19 5.79
N GLY A 424 -1.85 -1.30 5.77
CA GLY A 424 -2.77 -0.24 6.22
C GLY A 424 -3.15 0.80 5.17
N LEU A 425 -2.55 0.82 3.96
CA LEU A 425 -3.09 1.62 2.84
C LEU A 425 -4.33 0.98 2.20
N PHE A 426 -4.46 -0.35 2.33
CA PHE A 426 -5.57 -1.17 1.86
C PHE A 426 -5.66 -2.46 2.70
N ARG A 427 -6.83 -3.09 2.70
CA ARG A 427 -7.17 -4.34 3.42
C ARG A 427 -7.53 -5.52 2.53
N GLY A 428 -7.51 -5.34 1.21
CA GLY A 428 -7.90 -6.35 0.22
C GLY A 428 -7.43 -5.99 -1.17
N ALA A 429 -7.32 -6.99 -2.06
CA ALA A 429 -6.84 -6.83 -3.43
C ALA A 429 -7.69 -7.61 -4.45
N ILE A 430 -7.93 -7.04 -5.62
CA ILE A 430 -8.51 -7.72 -6.78
C ILE A 430 -7.52 -7.59 -7.94
N MET A 431 -7.05 -8.73 -8.44
CA MET A 431 -6.11 -8.83 -9.57
C MET A 431 -6.78 -9.58 -10.71
N GLU A 432 -7.32 -8.82 -11.66
CA GLU A 432 -7.83 -9.36 -12.91
C GLU A 432 -6.66 -9.45 -13.90
N SER A 433 -6.37 -10.65 -14.39
CA SER A 433 -5.45 -10.86 -15.51
C SER A 433 -4.09 -10.15 -15.33
N GLY A 434 -3.46 -10.33 -14.15
CA GLY A 434 -2.18 -9.72 -13.79
C GLY A 434 -1.56 -10.24 -12.49
N SER A 435 -0.24 -10.10 -12.35
CA SER A 435 0.54 -10.53 -11.17
C SER A 435 1.89 -9.79 -11.08
N SER A 436 2.53 -9.80 -9.92
CA SER A 436 3.84 -9.14 -9.71
C SER A 436 4.96 -9.83 -10.48
N THR A 437 4.77 -11.08 -10.92
CA THR A 437 5.70 -11.83 -11.78
C THR A 437 5.21 -11.94 -13.23
N THR A 438 4.28 -11.10 -13.69
CA THR A 438 3.86 -11.03 -15.11
C THR A 438 4.88 -10.28 -15.97
N GLN A 439 5.40 -9.14 -15.50
CA GLN A 439 6.49 -8.44 -16.22
C GLN A 439 7.77 -9.27 -16.34
N GLN A 440 8.36 -9.25 -17.54
CA GLN A 440 9.77 -9.61 -17.74
C GLN A 440 10.66 -8.45 -17.24
N TYR A 441 11.00 -8.49 -15.95
CA TYR A 441 11.96 -7.54 -15.38
C TYR A 441 13.32 -7.65 -16.08
N LEU A 442 13.87 -6.49 -16.47
CA LEU A 442 15.20 -6.36 -17.07
C LEU A 442 16.12 -5.56 -16.13
N PRO A 443 17.43 -5.86 -16.09
CA PRO A 443 18.39 -5.06 -15.31
C PRO A 443 18.48 -3.63 -15.88
N VAL A 444 18.71 -2.64 -15.01
CA VAL A 444 18.72 -1.20 -15.36
C VAL A 444 19.63 -0.88 -16.57
N GLY A 445 20.77 -1.58 -16.71
CA GLY A 445 21.68 -1.41 -17.85
C GLY A 445 21.08 -1.74 -19.24
N ALA A 446 20.02 -2.54 -19.32
CA ALA A 446 19.33 -2.84 -20.59
C ALA A 446 18.66 -1.58 -21.19
N TRP A 447 18.20 -0.68 -20.33
CA TRP A 447 17.46 0.53 -20.71
C TRP A 447 18.38 1.67 -21.17
N GLN A 448 19.67 1.60 -20.85
CA GLN A 448 20.64 2.68 -21.12
C GLN A 448 20.77 3.02 -22.61
N GLY A 449 20.53 2.06 -23.51
CA GLY A 449 20.48 2.32 -24.95
C GLY A 449 19.29 3.19 -25.37
N GLN A 450 18.12 2.94 -24.79
CA GLN A 450 16.89 3.69 -25.03
C GLN A 450 16.98 5.09 -24.41
N TYR A 451 17.57 5.21 -23.22
CA TYR A 451 17.84 6.50 -22.57
C TYR A 451 18.80 7.37 -23.38
N ARG A 452 19.92 6.83 -23.89
CA ARG A 452 20.84 7.57 -24.77
C ARG A 452 20.20 8.02 -26.09
N ASN A 453 19.28 7.24 -26.64
CA ASN A 453 18.54 7.64 -27.83
C ASN A 453 17.57 8.79 -27.53
N LEU A 454 16.88 8.75 -26.38
CA LEU A 454 16.02 9.82 -25.91
C LEU A 454 16.81 11.12 -25.66
N THR A 455 17.92 11.07 -24.91
CA THR A 455 18.73 12.26 -24.63
C THR A 455 19.31 12.85 -25.91
N LYS A 456 19.85 12.03 -26.82
CA LYS A 456 20.34 12.50 -28.13
C LYS A 456 19.25 13.11 -29.00
N PHE A 457 18.05 12.54 -29.03
CA PHE A 457 16.93 13.14 -29.76
C PHE A 457 16.51 14.49 -29.13
N ALA A 458 16.40 14.54 -27.80
CA ALA A 458 16.07 15.75 -27.05
C ALA A 458 17.12 16.87 -27.20
N GLY A 459 18.40 16.53 -27.42
CA GLY A 459 19.54 17.46 -27.41
C GLY A 459 20.26 17.53 -26.06
N CYS A 460 20.02 16.53 -25.21
CA CYS A 460 20.52 16.40 -23.84
C CYS A 460 21.70 15.43 -23.70
N ASP A 461 22.21 14.85 -24.80
CA ASP A 461 23.35 13.92 -24.82
C ASP A 461 24.70 14.59 -24.44
N LYS A 462 24.75 15.93 -24.47
CA LYS A 462 25.92 16.74 -24.08
C LYS A 462 25.72 17.52 -22.77
N ALA A 463 24.59 17.37 -22.10
CA ALA A 463 24.33 18.04 -20.84
C ALA A 463 25.08 17.33 -19.68
N ALA A 464 25.63 18.10 -18.74
CA ALA A 464 26.30 17.53 -17.56
C ALA A 464 25.32 16.75 -16.66
N ASP A 465 24.07 17.22 -16.58
CA ASP A 465 22.93 16.44 -16.12
C ASP A 465 21.93 16.28 -17.28
N SER A 466 21.89 15.07 -17.85
CA SER A 466 21.02 14.75 -18.98
C SER A 466 19.56 14.50 -18.56
N LEU A 467 19.29 14.17 -17.29
CA LEU A 467 17.95 14.02 -16.76
C LEU A 467 17.32 15.39 -16.49
N GLN A 468 18.06 16.30 -15.86
CA GLN A 468 17.63 17.69 -15.68
C GLN A 468 17.38 18.38 -17.02
N CYS A 469 18.22 18.13 -18.03
CA CYS A 469 17.94 18.62 -19.38
C CYS A 469 16.61 18.08 -19.94
N LEU A 470 16.31 16.78 -19.76
CA LEU A 470 15.02 16.19 -20.16
C LEU A 470 13.81 16.79 -19.41
N ARG A 471 13.97 17.24 -18.16
CA ARG A 471 12.94 18.00 -17.42
C ARG A 471 12.61 19.34 -18.11
N THR A 472 13.61 20.01 -18.69
CA THR A 472 13.45 21.29 -19.41
C THR A 472 13.04 21.18 -20.88
N ALA A 473 13.10 19.97 -21.48
CA ALA A 473 12.86 19.79 -22.92
C ALA A 473 11.40 20.11 -23.35
N PRO A 474 11.15 20.56 -24.60
CA PRO A 474 9.78 20.74 -25.11
C PRO A 474 8.97 19.44 -25.08
N ILE A 475 7.73 19.51 -24.59
CA ILE A 475 6.88 18.32 -24.39
C ILE A 475 6.53 17.63 -25.71
N GLU A 476 6.29 18.41 -26.76
CA GLU A 476 5.99 17.97 -28.12
C GLU A 476 7.15 17.14 -28.70
N LYS A 477 8.39 17.50 -28.36
CA LYS A 477 9.60 16.80 -28.79
C LYS A 477 9.74 15.45 -28.11
N LEU A 478 9.45 15.38 -26.81
CA LEU A 478 9.43 14.12 -26.05
C LEU A 478 8.31 13.20 -26.54
N VAL A 479 7.09 13.71 -26.67
CA VAL A 479 5.92 12.97 -27.18
C VAL A 479 6.15 12.45 -28.60
N THR A 480 6.78 13.25 -29.47
CA THR A 480 7.17 12.81 -30.83
C THR A 480 8.13 11.62 -30.79
N PHE A 481 9.17 11.67 -29.93
CA PHE A 481 10.10 10.55 -29.77
C PHE A 481 9.38 9.29 -29.28
N PHE A 482 8.56 9.40 -28.22
CA PHE A 482 7.85 8.26 -27.63
C PHE A 482 6.81 7.64 -28.58
N ASN A 483 6.10 8.46 -29.36
CA ASN A 483 5.21 7.98 -30.42
C ASN A 483 5.96 7.18 -31.49
N VAL A 484 7.13 7.66 -31.94
CA VAL A 484 7.96 6.93 -32.91
C VAL A 484 8.50 5.63 -32.30
N THR A 485 9.08 5.66 -31.09
CA THR A 485 9.66 4.43 -30.51
C THR A 485 8.62 3.38 -30.18
N ASN A 486 7.45 3.75 -29.64
CA ASN A 486 6.41 2.78 -29.30
C ASN A 486 5.54 2.38 -30.51
N GLY A 487 5.41 3.24 -31.51
CA GLY A 487 4.73 2.93 -32.78
C GLY A 487 5.51 1.98 -33.68
N LEU A 488 6.83 1.88 -33.53
CA LEU A 488 7.71 1.03 -34.35
C LEU A 488 7.54 -0.48 -34.16
N GLY A 489 6.76 -0.94 -33.16
CA GLY A 489 6.39 -2.35 -32.93
C GLY A 489 7.53 -3.33 -32.59
N HIS A 490 8.78 -2.89 -32.75
CA HIS A 490 9.98 -3.73 -32.74
C HIS A 490 11.11 -3.22 -31.84
N THR A 491 10.87 -2.18 -31.02
CA THR A 491 11.72 -1.95 -29.85
C THR A 491 11.52 -3.11 -28.88
N LEU A 492 12.54 -3.97 -28.74
CA LEU A 492 12.52 -5.18 -27.89
C LEU A 492 12.27 -4.90 -26.39
N ILE A 493 12.19 -3.63 -26.00
CA ILE A 493 12.00 -3.13 -24.65
C ILE A 493 10.93 -2.03 -24.72
N LYS A 494 9.89 -2.12 -23.87
CA LYS A 494 8.83 -1.12 -23.66
C LYS A 494 8.96 -0.54 -22.25
N TYR A 495 8.64 0.74 -22.03
CA TYR A 495 8.80 1.42 -20.73
C TYR A 495 7.91 0.80 -19.63
N ASN A 496 8.46 -0.12 -18.84
CA ASN A 496 7.72 -0.97 -17.91
C ASN A 496 8.33 -0.93 -16.48
N PRO A 497 7.58 -1.32 -15.45
CA PRO A 497 8.08 -1.47 -14.08
C PRO A 497 9.40 -2.26 -14.01
N THR A 498 10.40 -1.69 -13.34
CA THR A 498 11.78 -2.20 -13.32
C THR A 498 12.28 -2.31 -11.88
N VAL A 499 13.15 -3.28 -11.57
CA VAL A 499 13.76 -3.42 -10.24
C VAL A 499 14.64 -2.19 -9.95
N ASP A 500 14.28 -1.40 -8.93
CA ASP A 500 14.89 -0.10 -8.61
C ASP A 500 15.59 -0.05 -7.25
N GLY A 501 15.45 -1.09 -6.41
CA GLY A 501 15.99 -1.10 -5.05
C GLY A 501 15.12 -0.37 -4.00
N ASP A 502 14.01 0.25 -4.42
CA ASP A 502 13.12 1.08 -3.61
C ASP A 502 11.68 0.54 -3.64
N VAL A 503 10.88 0.93 -4.64
CA VAL A 503 9.49 0.47 -4.80
C VAL A 503 9.46 -1.00 -5.15
N ILE A 504 10.34 -1.43 -6.06
CA ILE A 504 10.57 -2.82 -6.46
C ILE A 504 11.99 -3.19 -6.01
N PRO A 505 12.19 -3.52 -4.72
CA PRO A 505 13.53 -3.57 -4.12
C PRO A 505 14.37 -4.79 -4.56
N GLN A 506 13.72 -5.81 -5.12
CA GLN A 506 14.34 -7.01 -5.68
C GLN A 506 13.32 -7.67 -6.64
N TRP A 507 13.75 -8.68 -7.39
CA TRP A 507 12.87 -9.44 -8.29
C TRP A 507 11.64 -10.00 -7.53
N PRO A 508 10.39 -9.79 -8.00
CA PRO A 508 9.21 -10.18 -7.23
C PRO A 508 9.09 -11.68 -6.93
N LYS A 509 9.62 -12.56 -7.79
CA LYS A 509 9.74 -14.00 -7.47
C LYS A 509 10.43 -14.26 -6.13
N ASP A 510 11.42 -13.45 -5.79
CA ASP A 510 12.21 -13.58 -4.56
C ASP A 510 11.53 -12.85 -3.39
N LEU A 511 10.71 -11.80 -3.65
CA LEU A 511 9.84 -11.21 -2.63
C LEU A 511 8.78 -12.22 -2.16
N LEU A 512 8.12 -12.90 -3.11
CA LEU A 512 7.14 -13.94 -2.82
C LEU A 512 7.77 -15.13 -2.08
N ALA A 513 8.93 -15.61 -2.53
CA ALA A 513 9.66 -16.70 -1.87
C ALA A 513 10.16 -16.33 -0.45
N GLN A 514 10.38 -15.05 -0.15
CA GLN A 514 10.82 -14.56 1.16
C GLN A 514 9.67 -14.11 2.07
N GLY A 515 8.41 -14.23 1.65
CA GLY A 515 7.25 -13.75 2.43
C GLY A 515 7.12 -12.22 2.51
N LYS A 516 7.83 -11.47 1.66
CA LYS A 516 7.90 -10.00 1.68
C LYS A 516 6.75 -9.36 0.91
N PHE A 517 5.52 -9.54 1.41
CA PHE A 517 4.31 -9.01 0.81
C PHE A 517 3.22 -8.69 1.84
N VAL A 518 2.29 -7.81 1.49
CA VAL A 518 1.11 -7.47 2.29
C VAL A 518 0.11 -8.64 2.27
N ASN A 519 -0.10 -9.27 3.42
CA ASN A 519 -0.95 -10.46 3.54
C ASN A 519 -2.42 -10.08 3.78
N VAL A 520 -3.18 -9.92 2.70
CA VAL A 520 -4.61 -9.54 2.72
C VAL A 520 -5.47 -10.53 1.92
N PRO A 521 -6.79 -10.61 2.20
CA PRO A 521 -7.76 -11.24 1.30
C PRO A 521 -7.62 -10.78 -0.14
N MET A 522 -7.90 -11.66 -1.10
CA MET A 522 -7.85 -11.33 -2.52
C MET A 522 -8.82 -12.11 -3.42
N ILE A 523 -9.24 -11.47 -4.50
CA ILE A 523 -9.69 -12.14 -5.73
C ILE A 523 -8.52 -12.11 -6.72
N SER A 524 -8.23 -13.23 -7.39
CA SER A 524 -7.23 -13.28 -8.46
C SER A 524 -7.63 -14.24 -9.59
N GLY A 525 -7.82 -13.70 -10.80
CA GLY A 525 -8.29 -14.42 -11.97
C GLY A 525 -7.49 -14.11 -13.24
N ALA A 526 -7.87 -14.77 -14.32
CA ALA A 526 -7.40 -14.53 -15.68
C ALA A 526 -8.45 -15.07 -16.66
N ASN A 527 -8.39 -14.64 -17.91
CA ASN A 527 -9.20 -15.22 -18.98
C ASN A 527 -8.69 -16.61 -19.39
N LEU A 528 -9.54 -17.40 -20.05
CA LEU A 528 -9.17 -18.76 -20.50
C LEU A 528 -8.15 -18.71 -21.64
N ASP A 529 -8.30 -17.72 -22.54
CA ASP A 529 -7.60 -17.60 -23.82
C ASP A 529 -6.71 -16.35 -23.91
N GLU A 530 -6.14 -15.90 -22.79
CA GLU A 530 -5.06 -14.89 -22.69
C GLU A 530 -3.98 -15.03 -23.79
N GLY A 531 -3.72 -16.28 -24.18
CA GLY A 531 -2.80 -16.65 -25.24
C GLY A 531 -3.10 -16.08 -26.63
N THR A 532 -4.35 -15.69 -26.94
CA THR A 532 -4.65 -15.07 -28.23
C THR A 532 -4.19 -13.61 -28.31
N ALA A 533 -4.01 -12.95 -27.16
CA ALA A 533 -3.43 -11.61 -27.06
C ALA A 533 -1.90 -11.63 -26.91
N PHE A 534 -1.35 -12.58 -26.14
CA PHE A 534 0.07 -12.61 -25.76
C PHE A 534 0.91 -13.73 -26.43
N GLY A 535 0.31 -14.49 -27.34
CA GLY A 535 0.97 -15.59 -28.05
C GLY A 535 1.94 -15.18 -29.16
N ALA A 536 2.57 -16.18 -29.77
CA ALA A 536 3.50 -16.00 -30.90
C ALA A 536 2.85 -15.46 -32.19
N GLY A 537 1.53 -15.33 -32.24
CA GLY A 537 0.80 -15.01 -33.47
C GLY A 537 1.07 -16.06 -34.57
N LYS A 538 1.39 -15.59 -35.78
CA LYS A 538 1.57 -16.46 -36.94
C LYS A 538 2.91 -17.17 -36.96
N VAL A 539 2.93 -18.38 -36.41
CA VAL A 539 4.03 -19.35 -36.52
C VAL A 539 3.52 -20.67 -37.11
N ASP A 540 4.28 -21.25 -38.03
CA ASP A 540 3.99 -22.52 -38.71
C ASP A 540 4.86 -23.69 -38.19
N THR A 541 6.06 -23.41 -37.65
CA THR A 541 7.00 -24.47 -37.23
C THR A 541 7.51 -24.32 -35.79
N THR A 542 7.92 -25.44 -35.21
CA THR A 542 8.61 -25.49 -33.91
C THR A 542 9.90 -24.66 -33.91
N LYS A 543 10.54 -24.47 -35.09
CA LYS A 543 11.73 -23.62 -35.24
C LYS A 543 11.38 -22.13 -35.11
N GLU A 544 10.31 -21.67 -35.75
CA GLU A 544 9.81 -20.30 -35.59
C GLU A 544 9.35 -20.03 -34.17
N LEU A 545 8.60 -20.96 -33.56
CA LEU A 545 8.13 -20.83 -32.18
C LEU A 545 9.30 -20.79 -31.16
N SER A 546 10.37 -21.56 -31.41
CA SER A 546 11.62 -21.51 -30.63
C SER A 546 12.38 -20.19 -30.82
N ALA A 547 12.40 -19.66 -32.05
CA ALA A 547 12.99 -18.35 -32.35
C ALA A 547 12.21 -17.22 -31.66
N TRP A 548 10.87 -17.24 -31.71
CA TRP A 548 10.01 -16.31 -30.99
C TRP A 548 10.26 -16.36 -29.48
N LEU A 549 10.28 -17.55 -28.87
CA LEU A 549 10.61 -17.70 -27.43
C LEU A 549 11.98 -17.09 -27.09
N THR A 550 12.99 -17.29 -27.95
CA THR A 550 14.34 -16.76 -27.74
C THR A 550 14.41 -15.24 -27.96
N GLN A 551 13.60 -14.69 -28.86
CA GLN A 551 13.55 -13.25 -29.19
C GLN A 551 12.73 -12.45 -28.19
N SER A 552 11.57 -12.96 -27.76
CA SER A 552 10.69 -12.33 -26.77
C SER A 552 11.22 -12.45 -25.36
N TYR A 553 11.93 -13.53 -25.03
CA TYR A 553 12.50 -13.76 -23.70
C TYR A 553 14.02 -14.02 -23.78
N PRO A 554 14.84 -13.02 -24.16
CA PRO A 554 16.29 -13.18 -24.42
C PRO A 554 17.11 -13.63 -23.19
N THR A 555 16.51 -13.64 -22.00
CA THR A 555 17.10 -14.15 -20.75
C THR A 555 16.88 -15.65 -20.52
N LEU A 556 16.12 -16.35 -21.38
CA LEU A 556 15.92 -17.80 -21.25
C LEU A 556 17.13 -18.60 -21.78
N HIS A 557 17.54 -19.62 -21.02
CA HIS A 557 18.50 -20.59 -21.52
C HIS A 557 17.85 -21.50 -22.58
N LYS A 558 18.65 -21.94 -23.56
CA LYS A 558 18.20 -22.84 -24.64
C LYS A 558 17.55 -24.13 -24.12
N SER A 559 18.04 -24.68 -23.01
CA SER A 559 17.45 -25.83 -22.32
C SER A 559 16.05 -25.54 -21.80
N THR A 560 15.80 -24.35 -21.24
CA THR A 560 14.46 -23.91 -20.81
C THR A 560 13.52 -23.75 -22.00
N VAL A 561 13.98 -23.21 -23.13
CA VAL A 561 13.19 -23.14 -24.37
C VAL A 561 12.84 -24.55 -24.90
N SER A 562 13.80 -25.47 -24.90
CA SER A 562 13.54 -26.89 -25.25
C SER A 562 12.54 -27.55 -24.32
N GLU A 563 12.60 -27.29 -23.00
CA GLU A 563 11.68 -27.86 -22.02
C GLU A 563 10.27 -27.28 -22.14
N ILE A 564 10.12 -25.97 -22.39
CA ILE A 564 8.82 -25.36 -22.73
C ILE A 564 8.23 -26.04 -23.96
N LEU A 565 9.02 -26.21 -25.02
CA LEU A 565 8.56 -26.91 -26.24
C LEU A 565 8.28 -28.40 -26.02
N ARG A 566 8.83 -29.03 -24.98
CA ARG A 566 8.49 -30.41 -24.59
C ARG A 566 7.18 -30.49 -23.79
N LEU A 567 6.94 -29.52 -22.89
CA LEU A 567 5.75 -29.47 -22.03
C LEU A 567 4.49 -29.05 -22.79
N TYR A 568 4.61 -28.21 -23.82
CA TYR A 568 3.52 -27.87 -24.74
C TYR A 568 3.72 -28.66 -26.05
N PRO A 569 3.08 -29.83 -26.24
CA PRO A 569 3.24 -30.64 -27.45
C PRO A 569 2.66 -29.94 -28.68
N ASN A 570 3.01 -30.42 -29.87
CA ASN A 570 2.46 -29.92 -31.13
C ASN A 570 1.12 -30.57 -31.48
N ASP A 571 0.13 -30.39 -30.60
CA ASP A 571 -1.25 -30.86 -30.78
C ASP A 571 -2.19 -29.65 -30.71
N PRO A 572 -2.81 -29.24 -31.83
CA PRO A 572 -3.71 -28.09 -31.84
C PRO A 572 -5.03 -28.36 -31.10
N SER A 573 -5.45 -29.62 -30.93
CA SER A 573 -6.73 -29.96 -30.31
C SER A 573 -6.82 -29.49 -28.85
N ILE A 574 -5.68 -29.44 -28.15
CA ILE A 574 -5.55 -29.01 -26.75
C ILE A 574 -5.05 -27.56 -26.57
N GLY A 575 -4.71 -26.87 -27.67
CA GLY A 575 -4.15 -25.50 -27.63
C GLY A 575 -5.21 -24.39 -27.54
N CYS A 576 -4.76 -23.16 -27.27
CA CYS A 576 -5.56 -21.94 -27.18
C CYS A 576 -5.95 -21.40 -28.59
N PRO A 577 -7.19 -20.96 -28.91
CA PRO A 577 -8.36 -20.95 -28.05
C PRO A 577 -8.77 -22.36 -27.61
N TYR A 578 -8.95 -22.56 -26.31
CA TYR A 578 -9.21 -23.89 -25.75
C TYR A 578 -10.62 -24.38 -26.11
N GLY A 579 -10.80 -25.70 -26.18
CA GLY A 579 -12.09 -26.32 -26.56
C GLY A 579 -12.45 -26.24 -28.05
N THR A 580 -11.73 -25.47 -28.86
CA THR A 580 -12.01 -25.28 -30.31
C THR A 580 -11.48 -26.40 -31.23
N GLY A 581 -10.90 -27.46 -30.67
CA GLY A 581 -10.29 -28.54 -31.44
C GLY A 581 -9.22 -28.01 -32.41
N ASN A 582 -9.22 -28.49 -33.65
CA ASN A 582 -8.22 -28.09 -34.66
C ASN A 582 -8.55 -26.77 -35.39
N LEU A 583 -9.62 -26.07 -35.02
CA LEU A 583 -9.95 -24.75 -35.58
C LEU A 583 -8.80 -23.76 -35.31
N TYR A 584 -8.60 -22.81 -36.23
CA TYR A 584 -7.53 -21.79 -36.17
C TYR A 584 -6.09 -22.35 -36.22
N SER A 585 -5.90 -23.65 -36.44
CA SER A 585 -4.58 -24.28 -36.71
C SER A 585 -4.40 -24.51 -38.22
N ASN A 586 -4.18 -23.44 -38.99
CA ASN A 586 -4.09 -23.49 -40.46
C ASN A 586 -3.14 -22.42 -41.03
N LYS A 587 -2.90 -22.41 -42.34
CA LYS A 587 -1.98 -21.47 -43.02
C LYS A 587 -2.40 -19.99 -42.96
N THR A 588 -3.63 -19.66 -42.55
CA THR A 588 -4.04 -18.26 -42.32
C THR A 588 -3.48 -17.77 -40.99
N PHE A 589 -3.75 -18.49 -39.90
CA PHE A 589 -3.38 -18.12 -38.53
C PHE A 589 -1.96 -18.56 -38.12
N GLY A 590 -1.46 -19.66 -38.69
CA GLY A 590 -0.22 -20.35 -38.31
C GLY A 590 -0.51 -21.78 -37.85
N LEU A 591 0.20 -22.77 -38.38
CA LEU A 591 0.07 -24.19 -37.99
C LEU A 591 0.47 -24.50 -36.54
N GLN A 592 1.19 -23.59 -35.88
CA GLN A 592 1.48 -23.66 -34.44
C GLN A 592 0.94 -22.46 -33.65
N TYR A 593 0.05 -21.64 -34.25
CA TYR A 593 -0.64 -20.52 -33.59
C TYR A 593 -1.13 -20.92 -32.20
N LYS A 594 -1.94 -21.98 -32.13
CA LYS A 594 -2.57 -22.40 -30.87
C LYS A 594 -1.60 -22.79 -29.76
N ARG A 595 -0.47 -23.38 -30.15
CA ARG A 595 0.61 -23.80 -29.25
C ARG A 595 1.37 -22.58 -28.74
N GLY A 596 1.69 -21.63 -29.63
CA GLY A 596 2.29 -20.36 -29.28
C GLY A 596 1.39 -19.50 -28.39
N SER A 597 0.08 -19.52 -28.63
CA SER A 597 -0.93 -18.91 -27.76
C SER A 597 -0.95 -19.54 -26.37
N SER A 598 -1.06 -20.87 -26.25
CA SER A 598 -1.00 -21.53 -24.94
C SER A 598 0.26 -21.18 -24.15
N ILE A 599 1.42 -21.18 -24.80
CA ILE A 599 2.69 -20.81 -24.17
C ILE A 599 2.68 -19.34 -23.71
N GLY A 600 2.25 -18.40 -24.55
CA GLY A 600 2.20 -16.98 -24.21
C GLY A 600 1.25 -16.68 -23.04
N GLY A 601 0.02 -17.20 -23.11
CA GLY A 601 -0.99 -16.97 -22.06
C GLY A 601 -0.62 -17.60 -20.71
N ASP A 602 -0.08 -18.82 -20.72
CA ASP A 602 0.35 -19.48 -19.48
C ASP A 602 1.63 -18.81 -18.90
N ILE A 603 2.57 -18.30 -19.71
CA ILE A 603 3.74 -17.54 -19.23
C ILE A 603 3.35 -16.18 -18.63
N VAL A 604 2.55 -15.39 -19.34
CA VAL A 604 2.29 -13.98 -18.99
C VAL A 604 1.25 -13.87 -17.87
N MET A 605 0.15 -14.63 -17.94
CA MET A 605 -0.98 -14.46 -17.02
C MET A 605 -1.23 -15.67 -16.12
N VAL A 606 -1.43 -16.86 -16.68
CA VAL A 606 -2.04 -17.96 -15.91
C VAL A 606 -1.06 -18.56 -14.88
N ALA A 607 0.24 -18.72 -15.19
CA ALA A 607 1.21 -19.22 -14.21
C ALA A 607 1.58 -18.18 -13.14
N PRO A 608 1.85 -16.89 -13.46
CA PRO A 608 2.02 -15.83 -12.46
C PRO A 608 0.82 -15.68 -11.51
N ARG A 609 -0.41 -15.82 -12.03
CA ARG A 609 -1.63 -15.86 -11.23
C ARG A 609 -1.68 -17.08 -10.28
N ARG A 610 -1.39 -18.28 -10.78
CA ARG A 610 -1.35 -19.51 -9.96
C ARG A 610 -0.34 -19.38 -8.81
N LEU A 611 0.85 -18.85 -9.09
CA LEU A 611 1.90 -18.60 -8.09
C LEU A 611 1.39 -17.65 -7.00
N THR A 612 0.79 -16.51 -7.37
CA THR A 612 0.18 -15.56 -6.41
C THR A 612 -0.90 -16.22 -5.56
N CYS A 613 -1.87 -16.90 -6.18
CA CYS A 613 -2.94 -17.60 -5.45
C CYS A 613 -2.39 -18.61 -4.44
N GLU A 614 -1.35 -19.38 -4.81
CA GLU A 614 -0.74 -20.36 -3.91
C GLU A 614 0.07 -19.72 -2.79
N THR A 615 0.85 -18.68 -3.08
CA THR A 615 1.66 -17.96 -2.07
C THR A 615 0.77 -17.37 -0.98
N TRP A 616 -0.31 -16.68 -1.33
CA TRP A 616 -1.23 -16.13 -0.32
C TRP A 616 -2.08 -17.19 0.37
N THR A 617 -2.48 -18.28 -0.31
CA THR A 617 -3.15 -19.41 0.36
C THR A 617 -2.22 -20.07 1.40
N LYS A 618 -0.92 -20.23 1.08
CA LYS A 618 0.10 -20.74 2.02
C LYS A 618 0.36 -19.78 3.18
N ALA A 619 0.18 -18.47 2.98
CA ALA A 619 0.23 -17.45 4.02
C ALA A 619 -1.09 -17.28 4.82
N GLY A 620 -2.08 -18.16 4.62
CA GLY A 620 -3.35 -18.17 5.35
C GLY A 620 -4.41 -17.15 4.89
N ALA A 621 -4.14 -16.40 3.81
CA ALA A 621 -5.07 -15.41 3.28
C ALA A 621 -6.39 -16.01 2.78
N ALA A 622 -7.42 -15.17 2.70
CA ALA A 622 -8.64 -15.53 1.97
C ALA A 622 -8.46 -15.28 0.47
N VAL A 623 -8.09 -16.32 -0.27
CA VAL A 623 -7.91 -16.27 -1.72
C VAL A 623 -9.14 -16.82 -2.43
N TYR A 624 -9.74 -16.03 -3.29
CA TYR A 624 -10.77 -16.42 -4.25
C TYR A 624 -10.17 -16.33 -5.65
N SER A 625 -10.56 -17.23 -6.55
CA SER A 625 -9.97 -17.29 -7.89
C SER A 625 -10.99 -17.69 -8.93
N TYR A 626 -10.87 -17.13 -10.14
CA TYR A 626 -11.70 -17.46 -11.31
C TYR A 626 -10.84 -17.82 -12.53
N ASN A 627 -11.48 -18.41 -13.53
CA ASN A 627 -10.93 -18.58 -14.87
C ASN A 627 -12.02 -18.21 -15.87
N TRP A 628 -11.91 -17.03 -16.49
CA TRP A 628 -13.01 -16.44 -17.26
C TRP A 628 -13.15 -17.07 -18.65
N ASN A 629 -14.30 -17.72 -18.89
CA ASN A 629 -14.63 -18.42 -20.13
C ASN A 629 -15.94 -17.89 -20.74
N GLN A 630 -16.03 -16.57 -20.92
CA GLN A 630 -17.07 -15.92 -21.73
C GLN A 630 -16.43 -14.79 -22.55
N SER A 631 -16.98 -14.52 -23.73
CA SER A 631 -16.62 -13.35 -24.53
C SER A 631 -17.78 -12.37 -24.64
N ASP A 632 -17.51 -11.10 -24.91
CA ASP A 632 -18.53 -10.16 -25.38
C ASP A 632 -19.12 -10.60 -26.75
N TYR A 633 -20.19 -9.97 -27.24
CA TYR A 633 -20.81 -10.33 -28.54
C TYR A 633 -20.10 -9.78 -29.80
N THR A 634 -19.10 -8.92 -29.64
CA THR A 634 -18.32 -8.32 -30.73
C THR A 634 -16.96 -9.01 -30.95
N THR A 635 -16.42 -9.66 -29.92
CA THR A 635 -15.16 -10.39 -29.95
C THR A 635 -15.22 -11.57 -30.95
N PRO A 636 -14.33 -11.62 -31.96
CA PRO A 636 -14.36 -12.68 -32.98
C PRO A 636 -14.08 -14.09 -32.40
N PRO A 637 -14.74 -15.16 -32.90
CA PRO A 637 -14.59 -16.52 -32.36
C PRO A 637 -13.16 -17.07 -32.29
N GLN A 638 -12.24 -16.60 -33.15
CA GLN A 638 -10.81 -16.98 -33.12
C GLN A 638 -10.01 -16.41 -31.93
N ALA A 639 -10.56 -15.43 -31.21
CA ALA A 639 -9.95 -14.85 -30.01
C ALA A 639 -10.31 -15.66 -28.74
N GLY A 640 -11.45 -16.36 -28.74
CA GLY A 640 -11.98 -17.05 -27.56
C GLY A 640 -12.33 -16.08 -26.43
N SER A 641 -12.18 -16.52 -25.18
CA SER A 641 -12.19 -15.61 -24.02
C SER A 641 -10.79 -15.00 -23.88
N THR A 642 -10.48 -14.04 -24.76
CA THR A 642 -9.18 -13.35 -24.81
C THR A 642 -8.96 -12.44 -23.59
N HIS A 643 -7.81 -11.79 -23.52
CA HIS A 643 -7.48 -10.78 -22.50
C HIS A 643 -8.57 -9.68 -22.42
N PHE A 644 -8.75 -9.06 -21.24
CA PHE A 644 -9.69 -7.94 -21.00
C PHE A 644 -11.20 -8.30 -21.08
N GLN A 645 -11.59 -9.57 -21.29
CA GLN A 645 -12.98 -9.95 -21.54
C GLN A 645 -13.89 -9.95 -20.30
N GLU A 646 -13.35 -10.02 -19.07
CA GLU A 646 -14.18 -9.97 -17.85
C GLU A 646 -14.66 -8.54 -17.51
N VAL A 647 -13.91 -7.51 -17.91
CA VAL A 647 -14.04 -6.13 -17.41
C VAL A 647 -15.44 -5.56 -17.61
N VAL A 648 -16.04 -5.80 -18.79
CA VAL A 648 -17.36 -5.27 -19.14
C VAL A 648 -18.50 -5.88 -18.30
N TYR A 649 -18.30 -7.08 -17.77
CA TYR A 649 -19.23 -7.76 -16.86
C TYR A 649 -19.03 -7.30 -15.41
N VAL A 650 -17.79 -7.10 -14.98
CA VAL A 650 -17.45 -6.68 -13.61
C VAL A 650 -17.89 -5.23 -13.36
N PHE A 651 -17.76 -4.36 -14.37
CA PHE A 651 -18.36 -3.03 -14.36
C PHE A 651 -19.88 -3.01 -14.66
N ASP A 652 -20.50 -4.15 -15.00
CA ASP A 652 -21.91 -4.27 -15.39
C ASP A 652 -22.42 -3.14 -16.29
N ASN A 653 -21.67 -2.84 -17.36
CA ASN A 653 -21.87 -1.60 -18.10
C ASN A 653 -22.60 -1.87 -19.44
N PRO A 654 -23.91 -1.50 -19.56
CA PRO A 654 -24.71 -1.70 -20.77
C PRO A 654 -24.46 -0.62 -21.84
N ALA A 655 -23.37 0.15 -21.74
CA ALA A 655 -23.00 1.16 -22.73
C ALA A 655 -23.07 0.59 -24.15
N LYS A 656 -23.70 1.33 -25.07
CA LYS A 656 -23.70 0.98 -26.50
C LYS A 656 -22.33 1.34 -27.09
N SER A 657 -21.93 0.62 -28.14
CA SER A 657 -20.67 0.85 -28.85
C SER A 657 -20.54 2.31 -29.32
N PHE A 658 -19.59 3.04 -28.72
CA PHE A 658 -19.34 4.44 -29.02
C PHE A 658 -18.39 4.58 -30.24
N PRO A 659 -18.64 5.49 -31.20
CA PRO A 659 -17.80 5.64 -32.40
C PRO A 659 -16.31 5.97 -32.15
N GLN A 660 -15.97 6.43 -30.94
CA GLN A 660 -14.63 6.85 -30.54
C GLN A 660 -13.95 5.87 -29.57
N SER A 661 -14.67 4.88 -29.03
CA SER A 661 -14.16 3.93 -28.05
C SER A 661 -14.26 2.51 -28.60
N LYS A 662 -13.10 1.87 -28.80
CA LYS A 662 -13.00 0.45 -29.20
C LYS A 662 -13.32 -0.54 -28.07
N ALA A 663 -13.73 -0.05 -26.89
CA ALA A 663 -14.21 -0.91 -25.82
C ALA A 663 -15.49 -1.62 -26.28
N ALA A 664 -15.48 -2.96 -26.25
CA ALA A 664 -16.64 -3.75 -26.57
C ALA A 664 -17.76 -3.48 -25.55
N PRO A 665 -19.02 -3.24 -25.99
CA PRO A 665 -20.17 -3.38 -25.11
C PRO A 665 -20.34 -4.86 -24.73
N ILE A 666 -21.09 -5.19 -23.67
CA ILE A 666 -21.56 -6.59 -23.45
C ILE A 666 -22.17 -7.10 -24.77
N GLY A 667 -22.95 -6.23 -25.42
CA GLY A 667 -23.43 -6.32 -26.79
C GLY A 667 -24.95 -6.38 -26.87
N PRO A 668 -25.52 -6.67 -28.05
CA PRO A 668 -26.92 -7.08 -28.13
C PRO A 668 -27.06 -8.44 -27.43
N ASP A 669 -27.66 -8.44 -26.24
CA ASP A 669 -27.98 -9.64 -25.47
C ASP A 669 -29.46 -10.03 -25.66
N PRO A 670 -29.81 -10.83 -26.69
CA PRO A 670 -31.19 -11.20 -26.96
C PRO A 670 -31.77 -12.23 -25.98
N THR A 671 -30.94 -12.86 -25.14
CA THR A 671 -31.38 -13.85 -24.14
C THR A 671 -31.37 -13.30 -22.72
N GLY A 672 -30.63 -12.22 -22.45
CA GLY A 672 -30.42 -11.63 -21.13
C GLY A 672 -29.39 -12.37 -20.27
N GLU A 673 -28.75 -13.41 -20.79
CA GLU A 673 -27.87 -14.30 -20.02
C GLU A 673 -26.51 -13.65 -19.71
N LYS A 674 -25.97 -12.83 -20.63
CA LYS A 674 -24.72 -12.12 -20.36
C LYS A 674 -24.95 -10.96 -19.38
N LYS A 675 -26.11 -10.32 -19.42
CA LYS A 675 -26.51 -9.31 -18.43
C LYS A 675 -26.66 -9.91 -17.03
N LYS A 676 -27.36 -11.05 -16.88
CA LYS A 676 -27.43 -11.79 -15.60
C LYS A 676 -26.05 -12.15 -15.05
N LEU A 677 -25.14 -12.62 -15.91
CA LEU A 677 -23.77 -12.90 -15.51
C LEU A 677 -23.02 -11.64 -15.07
N ALA A 678 -23.28 -10.48 -15.70
CA ALA A 678 -22.70 -9.21 -15.29
C ALA A 678 -23.27 -8.70 -13.95
N ASP A 679 -24.59 -8.78 -13.72
CA ASP A 679 -25.22 -8.54 -12.41
C ASP A 679 -24.54 -9.38 -11.32
N GLN A 680 -24.42 -10.69 -11.56
CA GLN A 680 -23.84 -11.67 -10.65
C GLN A 680 -22.36 -11.38 -10.33
N ILE A 681 -21.55 -11.15 -11.36
CA ILE A 681 -20.10 -10.98 -11.20
C ILE A 681 -19.77 -9.63 -10.57
N SER A 682 -20.46 -8.56 -10.96
CA SER A 682 -20.34 -7.25 -10.31
C SER A 682 -20.78 -7.33 -8.84
N ARG A 683 -21.90 -8.01 -8.52
CA ARG A 683 -22.35 -8.27 -7.14
C ARG A 683 -21.27 -8.96 -6.31
N TYR A 684 -20.60 -10.01 -6.81
CA TYR A 684 -19.51 -10.69 -6.10
C TYR A 684 -18.32 -9.74 -5.83
N PHE A 685 -17.87 -8.97 -6.83
CA PHE A 685 -16.72 -8.08 -6.67
C PHE A 685 -17.02 -6.95 -5.69
N MET A 686 -18.22 -6.36 -5.74
CA MET A 686 -18.65 -5.35 -4.78
C MET A 686 -18.82 -5.92 -3.36
N SER A 687 -19.36 -7.14 -3.24
CA SER A 687 -19.46 -7.85 -1.96
C SER A 687 -18.08 -8.10 -1.34
N PHE A 688 -17.09 -8.46 -2.15
CA PHE A 688 -15.71 -8.64 -1.71
C PHE A 688 -15.06 -7.30 -1.30
N ILE A 689 -15.26 -6.21 -2.06
CA ILE A 689 -14.82 -4.86 -1.65
C ILE A 689 -15.45 -4.47 -0.30
N ALA A 690 -16.73 -4.77 -0.13
CA ALA A 690 -17.49 -4.44 1.06
C ALA A 690 -17.08 -5.25 2.31
N THR A 691 -16.83 -6.55 2.16
CA THR A 691 -16.74 -7.49 3.30
C THR A 691 -15.44 -8.31 3.39
N GLY A 692 -14.71 -8.47 2.28
CA GLY A 692 -13.58 -9.39 2.15
C GLY A 692 -13.95 -10.82 1.71
N ASP A 693 -15.23 -11.08 1.38
CA ASP A 693 -15.76 -12.35 0.89
C ASP A 693 -16.83 -12.06 -0.19
N PRO A 694 -16.74 -12.57 -1.42
CA PRO A 694 -17.75 -12.30 -2.46
C PRO A 694 -19.15 -12.84 -2.12
N ASN A 695 -19.27 -13.75 -1.14
CA ASN A 695 -20.50 -14.47 -0.80
C ASN A 695 -21.38 -13.78 0.25
N LYS A 696 -21.24 -12.46 0.47
CA LYS A 696 -21.86 -11.75 1.62
C LYS A 696 -22.91 -10.71 1.27
N ALA A 697 -23.05 -10.37 0.00
CA ALA A 697 -24.15 -9.53 -0.46
C ALA A 697 -25.46 -10.32 -0.47
N GLU A 698 -26.58 -9.61 -0.45
CA GLU A 698 -27.85 -10.16 -0.90
C GLU A 698 -27.73 -10.50 -2.39
N GLN A 699 -28.08 -11.75 -2.73
CA GLN A 699 -27.93 -12.33 -4.06
C GLN A 699 -29.29 -12.81 -4.55
N GLU A 700 -29.47 -12.87 -5.87
CA GLU A 700 -30.68 -13.49 -6.41
C GLU A 700 -30.68 -14.98 -6.06
N ALA A 701 -31.88 -15.56 -5.91
CA ALA A 701 -32.01 -16.99 -5.70
C ALA A 701 -31.30 -17.75 -6.83
N ASN A 702 -30.51 -18.76 -6.44
CA ASN A 702 -29.68 -19.62 -7.31
C ASN A 702 -28.30 -19.07 -7.74
N TYR A 703 -27.81 -17.93 -7.24
CA TYR A 703 -26.37 -17.61 -7.41
C TYR A 703 -25.51 -18.65 -6.65
N PRO A 704 -24.56 -19.34 -7.31
CA PRO A 704 -23.69 -20.32 -6.63
C PRO A 704 -22.72 -19.64 -5.66
N ALA A 705 -22.33 -20.33 -4.59
CA ALA A 705 -21.26 -19.87 -3.72
C ALA A 705 -19.91 -19.94 -4.44
N TRP A 706 -19.15 -18.84 -4.47
CA TRP A 706 -17.77 -18.81 -4.94
C TRP A 706 -16.85 -19.40 -3.87
N PRO A 707 -16.28 -20.60 -4.06
CA PRO A 707 -15.52 -21.28 -3.01
C PRO A 707 -14.15 -20.63 -2.79
N LYS A 708 -13.81 -20.42 -1.51
CA LYS A 708 -12.47 -20.00 -1.06
C LYS A 708 -11.43 -21.06 -1.45
N ARG A 709 -10.30 -20.66 -2.03
CA ARG A 709 -9.17 -21.55 -2.35
C ARG A 709 -8.62 -22.15 -1.05
N ASN A 710 -8.46 -23.47 -1.02
CA ASN A 710 -7.81 -24.19 0.06
C ASN A 710 -6.48 -24.81 -0.42
N SER A 711 -5.62 -25.19 0.53
CA SER A 711 -4.29 -25.74 0.26
C SER A 711 -4.31 -27.15 -0.35
N ASN A 712 -5.39 -27.91 -0.16
CA ASN A 712 -5.36 -29.38 -0.30
C ASN A 712 -6.05 -29.90 -1.58
N SER A 713 -7.10 -29.23 -2.11
CA SER A 713 -7.80 -29.72 -3.31
C SER A 713 -7.14 -29.25 -4.61
N GLY A 714 -6.53 -28.06 -4.62
CA GLY A 714 -6.12 -27.36 -5.85
C GLY A 714 -7.29 -26.98 -6.78
N ARG A 715 -8.53 -27.27 -6.35
CA ARG A 715 -9.81 -27.16 -7.06
C ARG A 715 -10.79 -26.35 -6.20
N PRO A 716 -10.50 -25.08 -5.91
CA PRO A 716 -11.58 -24.11 -6.01
C PRO A 716 -11.16 -22.96 -6.94
N MET A 717 -11.72 -22.96 -8.14
CA MET A 717 -11.76 -21.80 -9.04
C MET A 717 -13.22 -21.66 -9.48
N TYR A 718 -13.71 -20.43 -9.54
CA TYR A 718 -14.99 -20.13 -10.16
C TYR A 718 -14.83 -20.24 -11.69
N ASN A 719 -15.56 -21.16 -12.30
CA ASN A 719 -15.71 -21.28 -13.74
C ASN A 719 -17.14 -20.87 -14.10
N ASN A 720 -17.31 -19.97 -15.06
CA ASN A 720 -18.62 -19.53 -15.56
C ASN A 720 -19.24 -20.50 -16.61
N HIS A 721 -18.78 -21.75 -16.64
CA HIS A 721 -19.39 -22.85 -17.41
C HIS A 721 -18.91 -24.22 -16.89
N GLU A 722 -19.81 -25.20 -16.69
CA GLU A 722 -19.48 -26.48 -16.05
C GLU A 722 -18.61 -27.42 -16.93
N GLN A 723 -18.78 -27.37 -18.25
CA GLN A 723 -18.19 -28.35 -19.19
C GLN A 723 -16.64 -28.32 -19.29
N VAL A 724 -15.95 -27.44 -18.57
CA VAL A 724 -14.50 -27.21 -18.69
C VAL A 724 -13.67 -28.18 -17.83
N ASP A 725 -14.27 -28.93 -16.88
CA ASP A 725 -13.55 -29.76 -15.90
C ASP A 725 -12.58 -30.77 -16.55
N THR A 726 -12.95 -31.42 -17.66
CA THR A 726 -12.09 -32.38 -18.37
C THR A 726 -10.83 -31.77 -19.00
N MET A 727 -10.88 -30.52 -19.50
CA MET A 727 -9.71 -29.83 -20.05
C MET A 727 -8.86 -29.17 -18.96
N ALA A 728 -9.48 -28.69 -17.88
CA ALA A 728 -8.76 -28.29 -16.67
C ALA A 728 -7.98 -29.48 -16.06
N GLN A 729 -8.57 -30.69 -16.10
CA GLN A 729 -7.92 -31.93 -15.67
C GLN A 729 -6.71 -32.30 -16.53
N LEU A 730 -6.65 -31.98 -17.82
CA LEU A 730 -5.44 -32.16 -18.62
C LEU A 730 -4.31 -31.23 -18.16
N ARG A 731 -4.59 -29.93 -17.93
CA ARG A 731 -3.60 -29.01 -17.31
C ARG A 731 -3.24 -29.39 -15.85
N TYR A 732 -4.02 -30.24 -15.19
CA TYR A 732 -3.77 -30.77 -13.82
C TYR A 732 -3.05 -32.14 -13.83
N LYS A 733 -3.14 -32.91 -14.92
CA LYS A 733 -2.40 -34.18 -15.11
C LYS A 733 -0.93 -33.95 -15.48
N MET A 734 -0.56 -32.79 -15.99
CA MET A 734 0.85 -32.33 -16.12
C MET A 734 1.44 -31.92 -14.75
N LYS A 735 1.36 -32.81 -13.77
CA LYS A 735 1.65 -32.56 -12.35
C LYS A 735 3.14 -32.81 -12.04
N GLY A 736 3.91 -31.78 -11.70
CA GLY A 736 5.29 -31.92 -11.22
C GLY A 736 6.08 -30.59 -11.17
N PRO A 737 6.80 -30.25 -10.08
CA PRO A 737 7.39 -28.91 -9.91
C PRO A 737 8.82 -28.79 -10.49
N ILE A 738 8.95 -28.58 -11.80
CA ILE A 738 10.26 -28.40 -12.47
C ILE A 738 10.67 -26.92 -12.56
N PHE A 739 10.61 -26.22 -11.42
CA PHE A 739 11.33 -24.95 -11.20
C PHE A 739 11.96 -24.82 -9.80
N THR A 740 11.78 -25.83 -8.93
CA THR A 740 12.44 -25.94 -7.62
C THR A 740 13.49 -27.05 -7.55
N GLN A 741 13.63 -27.88 -8.58
CA GLN A 741 14.67 -28.91 -8.71
C GLN A 741 15.64 -28.62 -9.86
N PHE A 742 16.56 -27.67 -9.67
CA PHE A 742 17.95 -27.77 -10.19
C PHE A 742 18.93 -26.76 -9.56
N CYS A 743 18.88 -26.60 -8.23
CA CYS A 743 19.92 -25.90 -7.44
C CYS A 743 20.12 -26.53 -6.04
N TRP A 744 20.00 -27.86 -5.94
CA TRP A 744 20.22 -28.61 -4.69
C TRP A 744 21.36 -29.64 -4.88
N ALA A 745 22.57 -29.13 -5.16
CA ALA A 745 23.78 -29.96 -5.28
C ALA A 745 25.11 -29.27 -4.88
N ALA A 746 25.09 -28.08 -4.27
CA ALA A 746 26.25 -27.46 -3.62
C ALA A 746 25.85 -26.30 -2.68
N PRO A 747 25.89 -26.50 -1.35
CA PRO A 747 26.66 -25.55 -0.53
C PRO A 747 27.33 -26.24 0.69
N LEU A 748 28.34 -27.08 0.46
CA LEU A 748 29.05 -27.80 1.54
C LEU A 748 30.58 -27.63 1.56
N LYS A 749 31.13 -26.62 0.86
CA LYS A 749 32.57 -26.28 0.92
C LYS A 749 32.87 -24.83 1.30
N SER A 750 31.98 -23.87 1.00
CA SER A 750 32.16 -22.46 1.35
C SER A 750 32.21 -22.23 2.86
N GLY A 751 31.27 -22.79 3.61
CA GLY A 751 31.17 -22.59 5.07
C GLY A 751 32.38 -23.12 5.84
N VAL A 752 32.92 -24.28 5.45
CA VAL A 752 34.10 -24.88 6.10
C VAL A 752 35.36 -24.06 5.81
N ILE A 753 35.51 -23.54 4.59
CA ILE A 753 36.65 -22.67 4.24
C ILE A 753 36.56 -21.33 4.98
N VAL A 754 35.37 -20.73 5.09
CA VAL A 754 35.16 -19.49 5.86
C VAL A 754 35.40 -19.72 7.37
N LEU A 755 34.91 -20.83 7.94
CA LEU A 755 35.20 -21.19 9.34
C LEU A 755 36.70 -21.45 9.57
N ALA A 756 37.37 -22.15 8.66
CA ALA A 756 38.81 -22.37 8.75
C ALA A 756 39.60 -21.06 8.65
N PHE A 757 39.21 -20.15 7.76
CA PHE A 757 39.87 -18.85 7.60
C PHE A 757 39.63 -17.92 8.80
N ILE A 758 38.41 -17.87 9.33
CA ILE A 758 38.09 -17.11 10.56
C ILE A 758 38.85 -17.68 11.76
N ASN A 759 38.85 -19.00 11.95
CA ASN A 759 39.60 -19.64 13.05
C ASN A 759 41.12 -19.47 12.90
N LEU A 760 41.65 -19.43 11.66
CA LEU A 760 43.07 -19.14 11.41
C LEU A 760 43.42 -17.69 11.75
N VAL A 761 42.63 -16.71 11.31
CA VAL A 761 42.84 -15.29 11.61
C VAL A 761 42.69 -15.01 13.10
N LEU A 762 41.68 -15.58 13.77
CA LEU A 762 41.50 -15.46 15.22
C LEU A 762 42.60 -16.20 16.01
N GLY A 763 43.06 -17.36 15.53
CA GLY A 763 44.19 -18.08 16.12
C GLY A 763 45.51 -17.32 16.02
N ILE A 764 45.77 -16.65 14.89
CA ILE A 764 46.91 -15.75 14.73
C ILE A 764 46.80 -14.55 15.68
N ALA A 765 45.62 -13.91 15.77
CA ALA A 765 45.38 -12.80 16.69
C ALA A 765 45.57 -13.21 18.17
N PHE A 766 45.10 -14.39 18.55
CA PHE A 766 45.31 -14.97 19.88
C PHE A 766 46.79 -15.22 20.16
N LEU A 767 47.53 -15.78 19.21
CA LEU A 767 48.98 -16.01 19.33
C LEU A 767 49.78 -14.70 19.43
N SER A 768 49.41 -13.63 18.72
CA SER A 768 50.09 -12.33 18.87
C SER A 768 49.85 -11.71 20.24
N VAL A 769 48.61 -11.73 20.76
CA VAL A 769 48.31 -11.19 22.10
C VAL A 769 48.95 -12.04 23.20
N TYR A 770 49.02 -13.37 23.01
CA TYR A 770 49.71 -14.26 23.95
C TYR A 770 51.24 -14.09 23.93
N ALA A 771 51.83 -13.78 22.77
CA ALA A 771 53.25 -13.44 22.65
C ALA A 771 53.58 -12.09 23.31
N GLU A 772 52.75 -11.07 23.12
CA GLU A 772 52.89 -9.79 23.83
C GLU A 772 52.73 -9.96 25.34
N TYR A 773 51.74 -10.76 25.79
CA TYR A 773 51.58 -11.11 27.20
C TYR A 773 52.83 -11.80 27.78
N LEU A 774 53.39 -12.81 27.11
CA LEU A 774 54.62 -13.47 27.55
C LEU A 774 55.82 -12.51 27.59
N THR A 775 55.91 -11.58 26.62
CA THR A 775 56.97 -10.55 26.60
C THR A 775 56.86 -9.62 27.80
N VAL A 776 55.65 -9.12 28.10
CA VAL A 776 55.39 -8.25 29.27
C VAL A 776 55.58 -9.00 30.59
N TYR A 777 55.15 -10.25 30.68
CA TYR A 777 55.27 -11.07 31.89
C TYR A 777 56.74 -11.39 32.21
N ASN A 778 57.53 -11.78 31.22
CA ASN A 778 58.97 -12.01 31.39
C ASN A 778 59.71 -10.72 31.73
N TYR A 779 59.38 -9.60 31.08
CA TYR A 779 59.99 -8.29 31.38
C TYR A 779 59.65 -7.81 32.80
N ALA A 780 58.43 -8.05 33.29
CA ALA A 780 58.07 -7.77 34.69
C ALA A 780 58.83 -8.67 35.69
N GLY A 781 59.08 -9.93 35.32
CA GLY A 781 59.89 -10.88 36.09
C GLY A 781 61.37 -10.46 36.20
N GLU A 782 62.00 -10.05 35.09
CA GLU A 782 63.39 -9.55 35.08
C GLU A 782 63.55 -8.23 35.85
N GLN A 783 62.49 -7.42 35.92
CA GLN A 783 62.43 -6.19 36.76
C GLN A 783 61.99 -6.45 38.21
N GLY A 784 61.80 -7.71 38.61
CA GLY A 784 61.48 -8.09 40.00
C GLY A 784 60.10 -7.64 40.51
N MET A 785 59.17 -7.29 39.62
CA MET A 785 57.85 -6.76 40.01
C MET A 785 56.83 -7.88 40.24
N ALA A 786 56.32 -7.99 41.46
CA ALA A 786 55.31 -9.00 41.83
C ALA A 786 53.92 -8.67 41.25
N VAL A 787 53.63 -9.17 40.05
CA VAL A 787 52.29 -9.10 39.43
C VAL A 787 51.35 -10.09 40.14
N SER A 788 50.29 -9.58 40.79
CA SER A 788 49.29 -10.44 41.44
C SER A 788 48.39 -11.13 40.40
N GLY A 789 48.18 -12.44 40.56
CA GLY A 789 47.45 -13.27 39.59
C GLY A 789 45.98 -12.88 39.35
N SER A 790 45.41 -12.01 40.20
CA SER A 790 44.03 -11.53 40.12
C SER A 790 43.71 -10.82 38.79
N THR A 791 44.64 -10.06 38.23
CA THR A 791 44.44 -9.34 36.95
C THR A 791 44.53 -10.27 35.74
N ALA A 792 45.42 -11.26 35.78
CA ALA A 792 45.55 -12.27 34.72
C ALA A 792 44.29 -13.14 34.60
N ILE A 793 43.67 -13.50 35.74
CA ILE A 793 42.40 -14.25 35.77
C ILE A 793 41.27 -13.42 35.16
N LEU A 794 41.11 -12.15 35.57
CA LEU A 794 40.08 -11.26 35.01
C LEU A 794 40.25 -11.03 33.50
N ALA A 795 41.49 -10.92 33.01
CA ALA A 795 41.77 -10.79 31.57
C ALA A 795 41.37 -12.04 30.78
N LEU A 796 41.70 -13.25 31.27
CA LEU A 796 41.26 -14.50 30.66
C LEU A 796 39.72 -14.61 30.65
N ASP A 797 39.08 -14.29 31.77
CA ASP A 797 37.64 -14.47 31.95
C ASP A 797 36.83 -13.58 31.01
N VAL A 798 37.23 -12.31 30.84
CA VAL A 798 36.63 -11.40 29.84
C VAL A 798 36.81 -11.92 28.41
N ILE A 799 37.98 -12.45 28.07
CA ILE A 799 38.25 -13.01 26.73
C ILE A 799 37.38 -14.25 26.46
N VAL A 800 37.23 -15.15 27.44
CA VAL A 800 36.34 -16.31 27.36
C VAL A 800 34.88 -15.88 27.20
N HIS A 801 34.42 -14.88 27.97
CA HIS A 801 33.06 -14.36 27.85
C HIS A 801 32.77 -13.71 26.48
N VAL A 802 33.73 -12.98 25.90
CA VAL A 802 33.61 -12.45 24.53
C VAL A 802 33.56 -13.58 23.49
N PHE A 803 34.38 -14.62 23.65
CA PHE A 803 34.39 -15.78 22.76
C PHE A 803 33.04 -16.54 22.81
N ILE A 804 32.46 -16.70 24.00
CA ILE A 804 31.13 -17.29 24.19
C ILE A 804 30.05 -16.40 23.56
N LEU A 805 30.08 -15.09 23.77
CA LEU A 805 29.10 -14.15 23.20
C LEU A 805 29.06 -14.20 21.67
N ILE A 806 30.24 -14.22 21.02
CA ILE A 806 30.37 -14.34 19.56
C ILE A 806 29.87 -15.72 19.08
N SER A 807 30.21 -16.79 19.81
CA SER A 807 29.72 -18.16 19.50
C SER A 807 28.20 -18.27 19.61
N SER A 808 27.60 -17.68 20.64
CA SER A 808 26.15 -17.63 20.85
C SER A 808 25.45 -16.79 19.77
N LEU A 809 26.03 -15.65 19.36
CA LEU A 809 25.52 -14.85 18.24
C LEU A 809 25.56 -15.62 16.92
N ALA A 810 26.65 -16.36 16.64
CA ALA A 810 26.74 -17.22 15.46
C ALA A 810 25.66 -18.33 15.45
N ALA A 811 25.41 -18.97 16.60
CA ALA A 811 24.32 -19.95 16.74
C ALA A 811 22.93 -19.32 16.55
N LEU A 812 22.74 -18.07 17.00
CA LEU A 812 21.49 -17.30 16.84
C LEU A 812 21.22 -16.96 15.36
N VAL A 813 22.25 -16.59 14.60
CA VAL A 813 22.17 -16.28 13.16
C VAL A 813 21.92 -17.54 12.31
N LEU A 814 22.36 -18.72 12.75
CA LEU A 814 22.27 -19.97 11.97
C LEU A 814 20.97 -20.81 12.18
N GLY A 815 20.07 -20.37 13.07
CA GLY A 815 18.63 -20.63 12.88
C GLY A 815 18.12 -22.08 12.96
N PHE A 816 18.59 -22.90 13.91
CA PHE A 816 18.04 -24.25 14.16
C PHE A 816 16.52 -24.26 14.47
N THR A 817 15.84 -25.39 14.20
CA THR A 817 14.37 -25.54 14.28
C THR A 817 13.92 -26.59 15.30
N GLY A 818 12.65 -26.50 15.75
CA GLY A 818 11.99 -27.54 16.55
C GLY A 818 12.27 -27.53 18.07
N LYS A 819 11.75 -28.54 18.77
CA LYS A 819 11.71 -28.65 20.26
C LYS A 819 13.08 -28.58 20.96
N GLY A 820 14.19 -28.80 20.24
CA GLY A 820 15.55 -28.65 20.76
C GLY A 820 15.86 -27.25 21.31
N LYS A 821 15.18 -26.19 20.82
CA LYS A 821 15.35 -24.82 21.34
C LYS A 821 15.09 -24.71 22.84
N LEU A 822 14.04 -25.38 23.35
CA LEU A 822 13.61 -25.20 24.73
C LEU A 822 14.60 -25.83 25.73
N ILE A 823 15.15 -27.00 25.39
CA ILE A 823 16.16 -27.69 26.22
C ILE A 823 17.44 -26.88 26.29
N TRP A 824 17.96 -26.40 25.14
CA TRP A 824 19.18 -25.58 25.13
C TRP A 824 18.99 -24.20 25.77
N PHE A 825 17.79 -23.60 25.67
CA PHE A 825 17.46 -22.37 26.39
C PHE A 825 17.50 -22.56 27.91
N TRP A 826 16.86 -23.59 28.44
CA TRP A 826 16.89 -23.89 29.88
C TRP A 826 18.27 -24.36 30.38
N PHE A 827 19.03 -25.10 29.57
CA PHE A 827 20.40 -25.50 29.91
C PHE A 827 21.33 -24.28 29.95
N GLY A 828 21.22 -23.37 28.96
CA GLY A 828 21.95 -22.11 28.93
C GLY A 828 21.63 -21.19 30.10
N ILE A 829 20.35 -21.03 30.46
CA ILE A 829 19.92 -20.26 31.64
C ILE A 829 20.45 -20.91 32.93
N SER A 830 20.31 -22.23 33.08
CA SER A 830 20.78 -22.95 34.28
C SER A 830 22.29 -22.81 34.46
N TYR A 831 23.06 -22.91 33.38
CA TYR A 831 24.52 -22.76 33.42
C TYR A 831 24.94 -21.32 33.68
N TYR A 832 24.31 -20.34 33.03
CA TYR A 832 24.58 -18.91 33.24
C TYR A 832 24.24 -18.46 34.66
N VAL A 833 23.12 -18.90 35.24
CA VAL A 833 22.78 -18.61 36.64
C VAL A 833 23.79 -19.27 37.59
N ALA A 834 24.23 -20.49 37.30
CA ALA A 834 25.27 -21.15 38.11
C ALA A 834 26.62 -20.41 38.07
N THR A 835 27.07 -19.93 36.89
CA THR A 835 28.31 -19.16 36.79
C THR A 835 28.20 -17.76 37.38
N VAL A 836 27.07 -17.05 37.22
CA VAL A 836 26.83 -15.75 37.86
C VAL A 836 26.79 -15.88 39.39
N VAL A 837 26.15 -16.92 39.93
CA VAL A 837 26.16 -17.18 41.38
C VAL A 837 27.59 -17.49 41.86
N ALA A 838 28.36 -18.32 41.14
CA ALA A 838 29.75 -18.60 41.49
C ALA A 838 30.65 -17.34 41.42
N PHE A 839 30.45 -16.50 40.41
CA PHE A 839 31.14 -15.21 40.26
C PHE A 839 30.82 -14.26 41.42
N ILE A 840 29.53 -14.09 41.76
CA ILE A 840 29.09 -13.27 42.89
C ILE A 840 29.70 -13.79 44.21
N PHE A 841 29.71 -15.11 44.47
CA PHE A 841 30.34 -15.65 45.68
C PHE A 841 31.84 -15.36 45.75
N ASN A 842 32.58 -15.55 44.65
CA ASN A 842 34.02 -15.27 44.60
C ASN A 842 34.33 -13.77 44.70
N VAL A 843 33.56 -12.91 44.04
CA VAL A 843 33.73 -11.45 44.07
C VAL A 843 33.32 -10.86 45.41
N VAL A 844 32.28 -11.37 46.07
CA VAL A 844 31.93 -10.96 47.45
C VAL A 844 33.03 -11.38 48.44
N ALA A 845 33.58 -12.59 48.31
CA ALA A 845 34.71 -13.03 49.13
C ALA A 845 35.97 -12.15 48.93
N ALA A 846 36.24 -11.70 47.71
CA ALA A 846 37.34 -10.78 47.40
C ALA A 846 37.06 -9.33 47.83
N ALA A 847 35.82 -8.84 47.68
CA ALA A 847 35.46 -7.46 48.03
C ALA A 847 35.49 -7.23 49.56
N LEU A 848 35.08 -8.24 50.34
CA LEU A 848 35.10 -8.19 51.81
C LEU A 848 36.51 -8.11 52.42
N SER A 849 37.56 -8.44 51.69
CA SER A 849 38.96 -8.27 52.13
C SER A 849 39.64 -7.01 51.60
N ALA A 850 39.03 -6.28 50.65
CA ALA A 850 39.66 -5.15 49.93
C ALA A 850 38.95 -3.79 50.08
N GLY A 851 37.72 -3.73 50.59
CA GLY A 851 37.07 -2.47 51.01
C GLY A 851 36.57 -1.52 49.90
N LEU A 852 36.63 -1.91 48.62
CA LEU A 852 36.32 -1.06 47.47
C LEU A 852 34.83 -1.09 47.04
N ILE A 853 33.96 -0.56 47.91
CA ILE A 853 32.50 -0.51 47.71
C ILE A 853 32.04 0.14 46.38
N PRO A 854 32.64 1.23 45.85
CA PRO A 854 32.13 1.88 44.64
C PRO A 854 32.15 1.00 43.38
N ALA A 855 33.17 0.15 43.23
CA ALA A 855 33.29 -0.76 42.08
C ALA A 855 32.22 -1.87 42.12
N PHE A 856 31.90 -2.35 43.33
CA PHE A 856 30.86 -3.36 43.56
C PHE A 856 29.47 -2.85 43.14
N ILE A 857 29.16 -1.57 43.39
CA ILE A 857 27.90 -0.95 42.95
C ILE A 857 27.86 -0.81 41.43
N ALA A 858 28.96 -0.43 40.77
CA ALA A 858 29.02 -0.35 39.31
C ALA A 858 28.81 -1.72 38.62
N ALA A 859 29.42 -2.78 39.18
CA ALA A 859 29.20 -4.16 38.71
C ALA A 859 27.74 -4.60 38.88
N LEU A 860 27.15 -4.40 40.06
CA LEU A 860 25.74 -4.72 40.32
C LEU A 860 24.76 -3.97 39.42
N ILE A 861 25.07 -2.71 39.05
CA ILE A 861 24.23 -1.95 38.09
C ILE A 861 24.31 -2.55 36.69
N LEU A 862 25.49 -2.97 36.23
CA LEU A 862 25.66 -3.61 34.93
C LEU A 862 24.99 -4.99 34.87
N ASP A 863 25.17 -5.83 35.90
CA ASP A 863 24.47 -7.11 36.01
C ASP A 863 22.95 -6.92 36.10
N ALA A 864 22.46 -5.93 36.85
CA ALA A 864 21.04 -5.62 36.91
C ALA A 864 20.48 -5.19 35.53
N ILE A 865 21.24 -4.42 34.74
CA ILE A 865 20.85 -4.04 33.37
C ILE A 865 20.83 -5.25 32.43
N PHE A 866 21.86 -6.10 32.48
CA PHE A 866 21.89 -7.33 31.67
C PHE A 866 20.78 -8.32 32.07
N PHE A 867 20.52 -8.48 33.37
CA PHE A 867 19.43 -9.31 33.87
C PHE A 867 18.06 -8.74 33.45
N LEU A 868 17.85 -7.41 33.51
CA LEU A 868 16.61 -6.80 33.01
C LEU A 868 16.43 -7.03 31.51
N TYR A 869 17.49 -6.84 30.71
CA TYR A 869 17.45 -7.05 29.26
C TYR A 869 17.15 -8.52 28.90
N PHE A 870 17.80 -9.46 29.58
CA PHE A 870 17.57 -10.89 29.37
C PHE A 870 16.19 -11.32 29.87
N ALA A 871 15.73 -10.83 31.03
CA ALA A 871 14.40 -11.11 31.57
C ALA A 871 13.28 -10.55 30.68
N LEU A 872 13.41 -9.33 30.14
CA LEU A 872 12.46 -8.75 29.19
C LEU A 872 12.39 -9.56 27.88
N THR A 873 13.55 -9.98 27.37
CA THR A 873 13.65 -10.83 26.17
C THR A 873 13.03 -12.20 26.40
N ALA A 874 13.31 -12.82 27.56
CA ALA A 874 12.74 -14.11 27.95
C ALA A 874 11.23 -14.04 28.21
N HIS A 875 10.74 -12.97 28.85
CA HIS A 875 9.31 -12.74 29.11
C HIS A 875 8.51 -12.55 27.81
N SER A 876 9.09 -11.83 26.84
CA SER A 876 8.54 -11.72 25.48
C SER A 876 8.47 -13.06 24.74
N TYR A 877 9.39 -13.99 25.03
CA TYR A 877 9.36 -15.36 24.49
C TYR A 877 8.40 -16.29 25.25
N TYR A 878 8.27 -16.13 26.57
CA TYR A 878 7.40 -16.93 27.44
C TYR A 878 5.93 -16.80 27.04
N HIS A 879 5.49 -15.59 26.70
CA HIS A 879 4.13 -15.32 26.18
C HIS A 879 3.86 -15.87 24.77
N VAL A 880 4.89 -16.25 24.00
CA VAL A 880 4.74 -16.92 22.70
C VAL A 880 4.72 -18.46 22.85
N LEU A 881 5.29 -18.98 23.93
CA LEU A 881 5.40 -20.43 24.19
C LEU A 881 4.24 -21.02 25.02
N LEU A 882 3.45 -20.19 25.72
CA LEU A 882 2.38 -20.63 26.61
C LEU A 882 1.01 -20.04 26.22
N ASN A 883 0.57 -20.31 24.99
CA ASN A 883 -0.82 -20.12 24.57
C ASN A 883 -1.54 -21.49 24.56
N PRO A 884 -2.33 -21.85 25.60
CA PRO A 884 -2.70 -23.25 25.84
C PRO A 884 -3.75 -23.83 24.88
N GLU A 885 -4.43 -23.00 24.09
CA GLU A 885 -5.56 -23.42 23.23
C GLU A 885 -5.12 -24.22 21.97
N LEU A 886 -3.83 -24.53 21.82
CA LEU A 886 -3.27 -25.20 20.64
C LEU A 886 -2.70 -26.61 20.86
N GLU A 887 -2.58 -27.12 22.10
CA GLU A 887 -2.17 -28.51 22.35
C GLU A 887 -3.36 -29.48 22.51
N THR A 888 -4.51 -29.01 23.00
CA THR A 888 -5.67 -29.85 23.39
C THR A 888 -6.47 -30.49 22.24
N GLN A 889 -6.04 -30.35 20.97
CA GLN A 889 -6.63 -31.06 19.81
C GLN A 889 -5.64 -31.97 19.07
N LEU A 890 -4.43 -32.22 19.60
CA LEU A 890 -3.42 -33.04 18.93
C LEU A 890 -3.09 -34.38 19.60
N GLU A 891 -3.64 -34.68 20.78
CA GLU A 891 -3.36 -35.93 21.52
C GLU A 891 -4.44 -37.03 21.38
N SER A 892 -5.54 -36.79 20.63
CA SER A 892 -6.68 -37.71 20.55
C SER A 892 -6.81 -38.49 19.23
N MET A 893 -5.74 -39.12 18.74
CA MET A 893 -5.85 -40.19 17.72
C MET A 893 -4.66 -41.18 17.77
N PRO A 894 -4.88 -42.51 17.86
CA PRO A 894 -3.79 -43.49 18.00
C PRO A 894 -3.01 -43.76 16.71
N ALA A 895 -1.72 -44.11 16.85
CA ALA A 895 -0.89 -44.58 15.74
C ALA A 895 -1.19 -46.05 15.39
N GLY A 896 -1.36 -46.35 14.10
CA GLY A 896 -1.72 -47.69 13.61
C GLY A 896 -0.90 -48.15 12.41
N GLN A 897 0.19 -48.89 12.70
CA GLN A 897 1.00 -49.74 11.82
C GLN A 897 1.74 -49.12 10.61
N GLN A 898 2.99 -49.56 10.46
CA GLN A 898 3.86 -49.28 9.32
C GLN A 898 3.67 -50.36 8.23
N GLY A 899 3.77 -49.97 6.96
CA GLY A 899 3.96 -50.90 5.83
C GLY A 899 5.21 -50.51 5.06
N GLY A 900 6.22 -51.39 5.06
CA GLY A 900 7.47 -51.18 4.29
C GLY A 900 7.30 -51.51 2.80
N TYR A 901 8.17 -50.95 1.96
CA TYR A 901 8.20 -51.23 0.52
C TYR A 901 9.59 -51.77 0.13
N ASP A 902 9.65 -52.99 -0.41
CA ASP A 902 10.87 -53.64 -0.91
C ASP A 902 11.03 -53.32 -2.42
N PRO A 903 12.17 -52.78 -2.87
CA PRO A 903 12.38 -52.41 -4.27
C PRO A 903 12.67 -53.57 -5.23
N ASN A 904 12.68 -54.84 -4.80
CA ASN A 904 13.15 -55.98 -5.62
C ASN A 904 12.05 -57.00 -6.05
N GLN A 905 10.91 -56.54 -6.55
CA GLN A 905 9.87 -57.40 -7.16
C GLN A 905 9.59 -56.99 -8.62
N PRO A 906 9.68 -57.92 -9.61
CA PRO A 906 9.39 -57.63 -11.02
C PRO A 906 7.88 -57.69 -11.36
N TYR A 907 7.55 -57.21 -12.56
CA TYR A 907 6.19 -57.01 -13.06
C TYR A 907 5.57 -58.27 -13.70
N ASP A 908 4.28 -58.53 -13.43
CA ASP A 908 3.47 -59.63 -14.01
C ASP A 908 2.09 -59.10 -14.50
N PRO A 909 1.69 -59.28 -15.77
CA PRO A 909 0.44 -58.74 -16.32
C PRO A 909 -0.68 -59.78 -16.53
N ALA A 910 -1.63 -59.89 -15.59
CA ALA A 910 -2.86 -60.69 -15.77
C ALA A 910 -4.12 -60.06 -15.14
N TYR A 911 -5.10 -59.73 -16.01
CA TYR A 911 -6.59 -59.70 -15.92
C TYR A 911 -7.36 -59.79 -14.56
N PRO A 912 -8.67 -59.42 -14.49
CA PRO A 912 -9.58 -58.88 -15.53
C PRO A 912 -10.29 -57.56 -15.14
N GLN A 913 -11.13 -57.05 -16.05
CA GLN A 913 -12.07 -55.93 -15.81
C GLN A 913 -13.33 -56.39 -15.05
N GLN A 914 -14.01 -55.46 -14.33
CA GLN A 914 -15.41 -55.60 -13.94
C GLN A 914 -16.21 -54.30 -14.13
N GLN A 915 -17.32 -54.44 -14.85
CA GLN A 915 -18.56 -53.62 -14.86
C GLN A 915 -19.72 -54.62 -14.58
N PRO A 916 -21.02 -54.26 -14.47
CA PRO A 916 -21.68 -52.95 -14.56
C PRO A 916 -22.46 -52.67 -13.23
N PRO A 917 -23.77 -52.29 -13.11
CA PRO A 917 -24.89 -52.16 -14.07
C PRO A 917 -25.26 -50.73 -14.48
N TYR A 918 -25.87 -50.61 -15.67
CA TYR A 918 -26.69 -49.47 -16.09
C TYR A 918 -28.14 -49.64 -15.59
N GLY A 919 -28.88 -48.54 -15.49
CA GLY A 919 -30.35 -48.53 -15.59
C GLY A 919 -30.76 -47.80 -16.86
N GLU A 920 -31.65 -48.40 -17.66
CA GLU A 920 -32.32 -47.69 -18.76
C GLU A 920 -33.56 -46.96 -18.24
N ASP A 921 -33.90 -45.82 -18.86
CA ASP A 921 -35.27 -45.67 -19.38
C ASP A 921 -35.27 -44.81 -20.66
N LYS A 922 -36.35 -44.88 -21.45
CA LYS A 922 -36.36 -44.51 -22.88
C LYS A 922 -37.43 -43.48 -23.24
N GLN A 923 -37.11 -42.51 -24.11
CA GLN A 923 -37.98 -42.16 -25.27
C GLN A 923 -37.35 -41.22 -26.33
N ALA A 924 -37.15 -41.80 -27.52
CA ALA A 924 -37.40 -41.28 -28.88
C ALA A 924 -37.17 -39.79 -29.28
N TYR A 925 -36.15 -39.59 -30.15
CA TYR A 925 -36.20 -38.96 -31.50
C TYR A 925 -36.67 -37.48 -31.73
N PRO A 926 -36.32 -36.83 -32.87
CA PRO A 926 -35.33 -37.20 -33.90
C PRO A 926 -34.25 -36.11 -34.18
N GLN A 927 -33.14 -36.52 -34.81
CA GLN A 927 -32.33 -35.62 -35.63
C GLN A 927 -33.00 -35.40 -37.00
N GLN A 928 -32.84 -34.21 -37.58
CA GLN A 928 -32.84 -34.06 -39.04
C GLN A 928 -31.54 -33.41 -39.50
N SER A 929 -30.90 -34.03 -40.48
CA SER A 929 -29.80 -33.47 -41.26
C SER A 929 -30.37 -32.84 -42.53
N LEU A 930 -29.63 -31.91 -43.15
CA LEU A 930 -29.05 -32.10 -44.50
C LEU A 930 -28.33 -30.85 -45.04
N GLN A 931 -27.27 -31.16 -45.81
CA GLN A 931 -26.78 -30.45 -47.01
C GLN A 931 -26.28 -28.99 -46.95
N ASN A 932 -24.97 -28.90 -47.19
CA ASN A 932 -24.28 -27.77 -47.80
C ASN A 932 -25.02 -27.20 -49.03
N HIS A 933 -24.99 -25.88 -49.20
CA HIS A 933 -24.89 -25.26 -50.52
C HIS A 933 -23.88 -24.10 -50.47
N VAL A 934 -23.09 -23.94 -51.54
CA VAL A 934 -22.02 -22.94 -51.65
C VAL A 934 -22.35 -22.01 -52.82
N GLN A 935 -22.47 -20.71 -52.55
CA GLN A 935 -22.39 -19.65 -53.57
C GLN A 935 -21.62 -18.44 -53.04
N GLN A 936 -21.00 -17.70 -53.95
CA GLN A 936 -20.25 -16.46 -53.69
C GLN A 936 -20.90 -15.27 -54.45
N PRO A 937 -20.57 -14.01 -54.11
CA PRO A 937 -21.55 -12.92 -54.14
C PRO A 937 -21.54 -12.01 -55.38
N GLN A 938 -22.67 -11.34 -55.61
CA GLN A 938 -22.84 -10.10 -56.40
C GLN A 938 -23.84 -9.14 -55.69
N PRO A 939 -23.91 -7.84 -56.05
CA PRO A 939 -24.05 -6.78 -55.04
C PRO A 939 -25.39 -6.02 -54.97
N TYR A 940 -25.54 -5.30 -53.86
CA TYR A 940 -26.31 -4.07 -53.59
C TYR A 940 -27.44 -3.64 -54.56
N GLN A 941 -28.65 -3.51 -54.01
CA GLN A 941 -29.63 -2.47 -54.37
C GLN A 941 -30.30 -1.93 -53.10
N ASP A 942 -30.73 -0.67 -53.13
CA ASP A 942 -31.30 0.09 -52.01
C ASP A 942 -32.83 0.29 -52.11
N GLN A 943 -33.42 0.77 -51.00
CA GLN A 943 -34.77 1.32 -50.83
C GLN A 943 -35.96 0.34 -50.69
N PRO A 944 -37.08 0.78 -50.07
CA PRO A 944 -37.20 1.71 -48.93
C PRO A 944 -38.09 1.17 -47.79
N GLN A 945 -38.02 1.80 -46.61
CA GLN A 945 -38.91 1.49 -45.48
C GLN A 945 -40.32 2.09 -45.66
N GLN A 946 -41.33 1.39 -45.11
CA GLN A 946 -42.68 1.92 -44.86
C GLN A 946 -43.02 1.80 -43.36
N PRO A 947 -43.88 2.68 -42.80
CA PRO A 947 -44.00 2.88 -41.35
C PRO A 947 -45.06 1.99 -40.67
N TYR A 948 -44.86 1.73 -39.37
CA TYR A 948 -45.86 1.10 -38.49
C TYR A 948 -46.89 2.13 -37.95
N PRO A 949 -48.14 1.72 -37.65
CA PRO A 949 -49.17 2.60 -37.08
C PRO A 949 -48.93 2.96 -35.60
N GLN A 950 -49.65 3.98 -35.11
CA GLN A 950 -49.56 4.51 -33.74
C GLN A 950 -50.82 4.28 -32.89
N SER A 951 -50.63 4.40 -31.56
CA SER A 951 -51.63 4.82 -30.57
C SER A 951 -52.70 3.77 -30.14
N PRO A 952 -53.35 3.92 -28.95
CA PRO A 952 -53.42 5.11 -28.10
C PRO A 952 -53.01 4.98 -26.61
N GLN A 953 -52.80 6.13 -25.96
CA GLN A 953 -52.81 6.34 -24.50
C GLN A 953 -54.19 6.83 -24.01
N PRO A 954 -54.46 6.76 -22.68
CA PRO A 954 -55.47 7.59 -22.01
C PRO A 954 -54.88 8.75 -21.16
N GLN A 955 -55.26 9.99 -21.52
CA GLN A 955 -55.70 11.12 -20.66
C GLN A 955 -54.80 11.58 -19.47
N GLN A 956 -54.13 12.76 -19.49
CA GLN A 956 -54.65 14.14 -19.25
C GLN A 956 -55.51 14.30 -17.96
N GLN A 957 -55.46 15.36 -17.13
CA GLN A 957 -54.77 16.68 -17.04
C GLN A 957 -55.10 17.31 -15.62
N PRO A 958 -54.93 18.62 -15.28
CA PRO A 958 -54.01 19.70 -15.70
C PRO A 958 -53.36 20.50 -14.53
N GLY A 959 -52.45 21.43 -14.85
CA GLY A 959 -52.01 22.54 -13.98
C GLY A 959 -51.05 23.47 -14.72
N SER A 960 -51.38 24.76 -14.90
CA SER A 960 -50.86 25.58 -16.01
C SER A 960 -49.79 26.63 -15.67
N TYR A 961 -48.96 26.94 -16.68
CA TYR A 961 -47.87 27.92 -16.71
C TYR A 961 -48.32 29.35 -17.06
N GLY A 962 -47.43 30.32 -16.84
CA GLY A 962 -47.29 31.55 -17.65
C GLY A 962 -46.01 31.52 -18.51
N ALA A 963 -46.03 32.14 -19.68
CA ALA A 963 -45.00 32.11 -20.75
C ALA A 963 -44.96 33.47 -21.51
N PRO A 964 -44.27 33.70 -22.66
CA PRO A 964 -43.30 32.91 -23.46
C PRO A 964 -41.90 33.61 -23.49
N ALA A 965 -41.04 33.76 -24.52
CA ALA A 965 -40.94 33.45 -25.98
C ALA A 965 -39.46 33.65 -26.44
N ALA A 966 -39.00 33.38 -27.68
CA ALA A 966 -39.28 32.35 -28.72
C ALA A 966 -38.36 32.55 -29.96
N TYR A 967 -38.19 31.52 -30.80
CA TYR A 967 -37.71 31.52 -32.22
C TYR A 967 -36.23 31.86 -32.58
N PRO A 968 -35.70 31.43 -33.76
CA PRO A 968 -36.04 30.26 -34.61
C PRO A 968 -34.80 29.44 -35.14
N GLN A 969 -35.08 28.42 -35.98
CA GLN A 969 -34.14 27.62 -36.81
C GLN A 969 -34.57 27.70 -38.30
N PRO A 970 -33.68 27.52 -39.31
CA PRO A 970 -33.80 26.31 -40.16
C PRO A 970 -32.56 25.81 -40.98
N GLN A 971 -32.38 24.47 -41.04
CA GLN A 971 -32.14 23.54 -42.19
C GLN A 971 -31.13 23.81 -43.37
N PRO A 972 -30.71 22.75 -44.15
CA PRO A 972 -29.44 22.73 -44.91
C PRO A 972 -29.51 22.44 -46.45
N GLN A 973 -28.36 22.47 -47.15
CA GLN A 973 -28.14 21.95 -48.53
C GLN A 973 -26.70 21.38 -48.75
N THR A 974 -26.53 20.64 -49.86
CA THR A 974 -25.29 20.01 -50.44
C THR A 974 -25.36 20.15 -52.00
N PRO A 975 -24.38 19.77 -52.86
CA PRO A 975 -23.18 18.92 -52.68
C PRO A 975 -21.89 19.35 -53.47
N ASP A 976 -20.99 18.38 -53.71
CA ASP A 976 -20.17 18.12 -54.93
C ASP A 976 -18.61 18.13 -54.86
N LEU A 977 -17.97 17.48 -55.84
CA LEU A 977 -16.58 16.94 -55.83
C LEU A 977 -15.58 17.64 -56.79
N ALA A 978 -14.32 17.82 -56.36
CA ALA A 978 -13.15 18.08 -57.23
C ALA A 978 -11.82 17.67 -56.55
N GLN A 979 -10.72 17.57 -57.32
CA GLN A 979 -9.42 17.03 -56.87
C GLN A 979 -8.27 18.06 -56.85
N SER A 980 -7.48 18.07 -55.76
CA SER A 980 -6.05 18.47 -55.68
C SER A 980 -5.64 19.93 -56.01
N PRO A 981 -4.42 20.40 -55.62
CA PRO A 981 -3.49 19.96 -54.56
C PRO A 981 -3.24 21.06 -53.48
N MET A 982 -2.35 20.81 -52.51
CA MET A 982 -2.01 21.76 -51.42
C MET A 982 -1.12 22.94 -51.86
N PRO A 983 -1.36 24.15 -51.33
CA PRO A 983 -0.35 25.20 -51.16
C PRO A 983 0.16 25.32 -49.70
N VAL A 984 1.36 25.85 -49.51
CA VAL A 984 2.03 26.03 -48.20
C VAL A 984 1.45 27.24 -47.44
N PRO A 985 1.14 27.14 -46.13
CA PRO A 985 0.76 28.31 -45.32
C PRO A 985 1.97 29.17 -44.95
N GLN A 986 1.90 30.47 -45.23
CA GLN A 986 2.89 31.46 -44.78
C GLN A 986 2.66 31.86 -43.31
N GLN A 987 3.73 32.30 -42.64
CA GLN A 987 3.71 32.81 -41.27
C GLN A 987 3.21 34.26 -41.20
N TYR A 988 2.46 34.62 -40.15
CA TYR A 988 2.27 36.01 -39.67
C TYR A 988 1.95 36.01 -38.15
N PRO A 989 1.98 37.16 -37.43
CA PRO A 989 2.74 37.30 -36.18
C PRO A 989 1.95 37.13 -34.86
N PRO A 990 2.62 37.02 -33.70
CA PRO A 990 1.97 36.77 -32.40
C PRO A 990 1.26 37.98 -31.79
N VAL A 991 0.34 37.71 -30.86
CA VAL A 991 -0.49 38.69 -30.13
C VAL A 991 -0.13 38.70 -28.63
N SER A 992 -0.14 39.88 -28.02
CA SER A 992 0.33 40.15 -26.65
C SER A 992 -0.61 39.66 -25.51
N PRO A 993 -0.08 39.39 -24.30
CA PRO A 993 -0.87 39.03 -23.12
C PRO A 993 -1.51 40.25 -22.40
N PRO A 994 -2.51 40.04 -21.52
CA PRO A 994 -3.23 41.12 -20.83
C PRO A 994 -2.53 41.69 -19.58
N HIS A 995 -2.96 42.88 -19.16
CA HIS A 995 -2.36 43.70 -18.11
C HIS A 995 -2.53 43.20 -16.66
N GLN A 996 -1.62 43.66 -15.79
CA GLN A 996 -1.72 43.60 -14.33
C GLN A 996 -1.66 45.04 -13.76
N TYR A 997 -2.13 45.25 -12.52
CA TYR A 997 -2.33 46.58 -11.90
C TYR A 997 -1.04 47.18 -11.27
N ASP A 998 -1.02 48.52 -11.16
CA ASP A 998 0.12 49.33 -10.72
C ASP A 998 0.49 49.27 -9.23
N ALA A 999 1.79 49.47 -8.96
CA ALA A 999 2.33 50.05 -7.72
C ALA A 999 3.65 50.80 -8.03
N PRO A 1000 4.00 51.90 -7.33
CA PRO A 1000 4.92 52.90 -7.89
C PRO A 1000 6.43 52.72 -7.60
N THR A 1001 7.20 53.18 -8.59
CA THR A 1001 8.60 53.69 -8.60
C THR A 1001 9.35 53.95 -7.29
N GLU A 1002 10.67 53.66 -7.28
CA GLU A 1002 11.68 54.73 -7.43
C GLU A 1002 13.10 54.31 -7.89
N GLN A 1003 13.71 55.18 -8.69
CA GLN A 1003 15.14 55.47 -8.95
C GLN A 1003 16.11 54.45 -9.63
N GLN A 1004 16.85 54.99 -10.60
CA GLN A 1004 17.96 54.45 -11.42
C GLN A 1004 19.32 55.04 -10.91
N PRO A 1005 20.56 54.78 -11.44
CA PRO A 1005 20.95 54.65 -12.88
C PRO A 1005 22.07 53.61 -13.25
N VAL A 1006 22.01 52.93 -14.41
CA VAL A 1006 22.66 53.18 -15.75
C VAL A 1006 24.17 52.91 -15.88
N GLN A 1007 24.54 51.98 -16.80
CA GLN A 1007 25.59 52.09 -17.86
C GLN A 1007 25.65 50.77 -18.68
N THR A 1008 25.13 50.69 -19.93
CA THR A 1008 25.70 51.00 -21.27
C THR A 1008 26.29 49.79 -22.04
N ALA A 1009 26.14 49.79 -23.37
CA ALA A 1009 26.40 48.69 -24.33
C ALA A 1009 27.77 48.89 -25.08
N PRO A 1010 28.15 48.28 -26.24
CA PRO A 1010 27.37 47.49 -27.23
C PRO A 1010 28.06 46.26 -27.94
N TYR A 1011 27.30 45.61 -28.82
CA TYR A 1011 27.71 44.80 -30.01
C TYR A 1011 28.21 45.74 -31.16
N PRO A 1012 28.65 45.36 -32.41
CA PRO A 1012 28.37 44.15 -33.23
C PRO A 1012 29.58 43.67 -34.11
N PRO A 1013 29.46 43.22 -35.39
CA PRO A 1013 28.88 41.97 -35.96
C PRO A 1013 29.96 41.09 -36.71
N PRO A 1014 29.75 40.45 -37.89
CA PRO A 1014 29.40 39.02 -37.93
C PRO A 1014 30.20 38.12 -38.93
N GLN A 1015 30.08 36.81 -38.77
CA GLN A 1015 29.89 35.85 -39.89
C GLN A 1015 29.16 34.60 -39.40
#